data_AF-A0A087H4X4-F1
#
_entry.id   AF-A0A087H4X4-F1
#
_cell.length_a   1.000
_cell.length_b   1.000
_cell.length_c   1.000
_cell.angle_alpha   90.00
_cell.angle_beta   90.00
_cell.angle_gamma   90.00
#
_symmetry.space_group_name_H-M   'P 1'
#
loop_
_entity.id
_entity.type
_entity.pdbx_description
1 polymer ?
#
loop_
_entity_poly.entity_id
_entity_poly.type
_entity_poly.pdbx_seq_one_letter_code
_entity_poly.pdbx_strand_id
1 'polypeptide(L)'
;MSSAMKHQTGIALNWSFQEIAILDNCLIKYASEPNLVKRYLKIKLELEDKTVRDIAMFCRWKHNKESNRKRRKEEDNGSRRLSVVDNKEIIDMVVASSNSNLDVIAQSPLVLREQQHGVVTNELIEQNKQMFSEITANFTTLKLIDNLTFFSKIGENIRKLLSDLNKNVPETMKYMPPLPEKLKEMVRFTLENREEFGLELTGDFCSGLLSGDSLLLSEEVFAGVPEYPLYKRLALSLLKSIGSGCFCESFEKISMVEELIWLNEREDEWSKMIIQKGSQLVNALKDRACEFQVQEPLFSLMKDGIKTVEARCFEAEYDRLRRGSMVMVHKCLMFEVMEVHQYPSIYELLKAESPEKVFPGIETVEEGTQMFRKLYHVDQEKINGVVAIHLTKSVSQPCVALAHILSGLSYIGVQRLLGLSHTIGSIFHALPPPRSMLLASFMLPYKPQIKGCTLTHGARALAKHVGRSSDRFWGVLHGTDSDKNRFAMDIINRFISHCCWMNMHIVPPHGEVFEIRVAQGYGARWSRDGTKFIGFLEPYIEDVLRESLYISPTVVSCSLCRRRLASTTDPIMPKQIHEIKDFLLTARRKDARSVKIKRSKDLVKFKVRCSRYLYTLCVFDKEKADKLKQSLPPGLSVQDL
;
A
#
# COMPACT_ATOMS: atom_id res chain seq x y z
N MET A 1 -30.22 55.47 14.49
CA MET A 1 -30.11 54.40 15.51
C MET A 1 -30.64 53.11 14.92
N SER A 2 -29.90 52.01 15.12
CA SER A 2 -30.24 50.61 14.82
C SER A 2 -30.50 50.23 13.35
N SER A 3 -29.49 49.61 12.73
CA SER A 3 -29.73 48.46 11.86
C SER A 3 -28.67 47.41 12.18
N ALA A 4 -29.15 46.26 12.63
CA ALA A 4 -28.37 45.14 13.08
C ALA A 4 -27.53 44.56 11.93
N MET A 5 -26.20 44.64 12.06
CA MET A 5 -25.30 43.81 11.26
C MET A 5 -25.36 42.37 11.77
N LYS A 6 -26.04 41.53 11.00
CA LYS A 6 -26.01 40.07 11.14
C LYS A 6 -24.56 39.61 11.15
N HIS A 7 -24.16 38.89 12.19
CA HIS A 7 -22.87 38.21 12.26
C HIS A 7 -22.76 37.19 11.12
N GLN A 8 -21.90 37.46 10.14
CA GLN A 8 -21.38 36.46 9.22
C GLN A 8 -20.44 35.52 9.99
N THR A 9 -20.95 34.35 10.35
CA THR A 9 -20.14 33.19 10.70
C THR A 9 -19.52 32.62 9.42
N GLY A 10 -18.34 33.13 9.05
CA GLY A 10 -17.62 32.72 7.84
C GLY A 10 -16.13 33.10 7.79
N ILE A 11 -15.45 33.22 8.94
CA ILE A 11 -14.07 33.75 9.04
C ILE A 11 -13.03 32.61 9.22
N ALA A 12 -13.19 31.50 8.49
CA ALA A 12 -12.25 30.37 8.55
C ALA A 12 -11.84 29.82 7.17
N LEU A 13 -12.03 30.59 6.09
CA LEU A 13 -12.02 30.05 4.73
C LEU A 13 -10.87 30.48 3.81
N ASN A 14 -9.97 31.39 4.20
CA ASN A 14 -8.88 31.83 3.31
C ASN A 14 -7.48 31.58 3.92
N TRP A 15 -7.18 30.33 4.29
CA TRP A 15 -5.82 29.91 4.62
C TRP A 15 -5.31 28.96 3.52
N SER A 16 -4.27 29.37 2.80
CA SER A 16 -3.64 28.54 1.78
C SER A 16 -2.71 27.49 2.41
N PHE A 17 -2.39 26.44 1.66
CA PHE A 17 -1.51 25.37 2.15
C PHE A 17 -0.10 25.87 2.50
N GLN A 18 0.41 26.87 1.76
CA GLN A 18 1.69 27.51 2.07
C GLN A 18 1.62 28.28 3.40
N GLU A 19 0.52 29.01 3.64
CA GLU A 19 0.33 29.78 4.88
C GLU A 19 0.20 28.88 6.11
N ILE A 20 -0.46 27.71 5.98
CA ILE A 20 -0.60 26.74 7.08
C ILE A 20 0.76 26.09 7.40
N ALA A 21 1.54 25.73 6.38
CA ALA A 21 2.87 25.15 6.58
C ALA A 21 3.83 26.16 7.22
N ILE A 22 3.80 27.42 6.77
CA ILE A 22 4.58 28.51 7.37
C ILE A 22 4.15 28.73 8.82
N LEU A 23 2.84 28.74 9.11
CA LEU A 23 2.32 28.87 10.47
C LEU A 23 2.83 27.75 11.40
N ASP A 24 2.72 26.49 10.98
CA ASP A 24 3.14 25.34 11.80
C ASP A 24 4.65 25.33 12.04
N ASN A 25 5.44 25.63 11.00
CA ASN A 25 6.90 25.79 11.14
C ASN A 25 7.26 26.94 12.09
N CYS A 26 6.57 28.08 11.99
CA CYS A 26 6.83 29.23 12.86
C CYS A 26 6.37 29.00 14.31
N LEU A 27 5.29 28.24 14.54
CA LEU A 27 4.85 27.85 15.89
C LEU A 27 5.89 26.97 16.60
N ILE A 28 6.61 26.12 15.86
CA ILE A 28 7.73 25.32 16.36
C ILE A 28 8.96 26.22 16.58
N LYS A 29 9.33 27.03 15.58
CA LYS A 29 10.47 27.94 15.61
C LYS A 29 10.42 28.94 16.78
N TYR A 30 9.23 29.43 17.12
CA TYR A 30 9.01 30.39 18.21
C TYR A 30 8.38 29.77 19.47
N ALA A 31 8.44 28.44 19.62
CA ALA A 31 7.86 27.73 20.77
C ALA A 31 8.44 28.16 22.13
N SER A 32 9.69 28.64 22.14
CA SER A 32 10.41 29.13 23.33
C SER A 32 10.04 30.56 23.76
N GLU A 33 9.29 31.33 22.95
CA GLU A 33 8.87 32.71 23.30
C GLU A 33 7.69 32.67 24.29
N PRO A 34 7.85 33.05 25.57
CA PRO A 34 6.80 32.88 26.57
C PRO A 34 5.61 33.82 26.38
N ASN A 35 5.80 34.95 25.69
CA ASN A 35 4.73 35.90 25.43
C ASN A 35 3.99 35.57 24.12
N LEU A 36 2.73 35.11 24.26
CA LEU A 36 1.89 34.65 23.16
C LEU A 36 1.63 35.74 22.10
N VAL A 37 1.48 37.00 22.52
CA VAL A 37 1.25 38.14 21.61
C VAL A 37 2.52 38.45 20.81
N LYS A 38 3.69 38.44 21.46
CA LYS A 38 4.98 38.59 20.77
C LYS A 38 5.25 37.44 19.80
N ARG A 39 4.86 36.22 20.18
CA ARG A 39 4.96 35.03 19.32
C ARG A 39 4.13 35.19 18.06
N TYR A 40 2.87 35.62 18.18
CA TYR A 40 2.00 35.80 17.01
C TYR A 40 2.39 37.02 16.16
N LEU A 41 2.97 38.06 16.75
CA LEU A 41 3.57 39.17 15.99
C LEU A 41 4.76 38.70 15.15
N LYS A 42 5.62 37.82 15.67
CA LYS A 42 6.74 37.22 14.92
C LYS A 42 6.23 36.33 13.78
N ILE A 43 5.19 35.53 14.01
CA ILE A 43 4.56 34.69 12.98
C ILE A 43 3.91 35.55 11.89
N LYS A 44 3.29 36.68 12.27
CA LYS A 44 2.69 37.62 11.33
C LYS A 44 3.71 38.22 10.35
N LEU A 45 4.98 38.35 10.74
CA LEU A 45 6.02 38.84 9.84
C LEU A 45 6.34 37.85 8.70
N GLU A 46 6.06 36.57 8.90
CA GLU A 46 6.29 35.48 7.93
C GLU A 46 5.00 35.18 7.11
N LEU A 47 3.87 35.82 7.45
CA LEU A 47 2.58 35.69 6.78
C LEU A 47 2.05 37.09 6.43
N GLU A 48 2.46 37.60 5.27
CA GLU A 48 2.24 39.00 4.87
C GLU A 48 0.74 39.37 4.79
N ASP A 49 -0.11 38.44 4.33
CA ASP A 49 -1.55 38.61 4.12
C ASP A 49 -2.42 38.21 5.32
N LYS A 50 -1.84 37.90 6.48
CA LYS A 50 -2.59 37.46 7.68
C LYS A 50 -2.37 38.40 8.86
N THR A 51 -3.45 38.69 9.59
CA THR A 51 -3.34 39.49 10.81
C THR A 51 -3.02 38.61 12.03
N VAL A 52 -2.48 39.22 13.08
CA VAL A 52 -2.26 38.56 14.38
C VAL A 52 -3.57 37.94 14.92
N ARG A 53 -4.71 38.57 14.61
CA ARG A 53 -6.04 38.08 14.99
C ARG A 53 -6.40 36.79 14.25
N ASP A 54 -6.09 36.72 12.96
CA ASP A 54 -6.35 35.52 12.14
C ASP A 54 -5.51 34.34 12.63
N ILE A 55 -4.22 34.58 12.91
CA ILE A 55 -3.30 33.59 13.48
C ILE A 55 -3.83 33.08 14.84
N ALA A 56 -4.23 33.98 15.73
CA ALA A 56 -4.76 33.61 17.04
C ALA A 56 -6.08 32.83 16.95
N MET A 57 -6.98 33.23 16.04
CA MET A 57 -8.25 32.54 15.80
C MET A 57 -8.02 31.13 15.25
N PHE A 58 -7.07 30.96 14.31
CA PHE A 58 -6.74 29.66 13.74
C PHE A 58 -6.09 28.72 14.77
N CYS A 59 -5.13 29.21 15.57
CA CYS A 59 -4.55 28.43 16.66
C CYS A 59 -5.60 28.01 17.71
N ARG A 60 -6.55 28.90 18.03
CA ARG A 60 -7.65 28.60 18.96
C ARG A 60 -8.62 27.56 18.37
N TRP A 61 -8.94 27.64 17.08
CA TRP A 61 -9.75 26.64 16.40
C TRP A 61 -9.08 25.26 16.42
N LYS A 62 -7.77 25.20 16.14
CA LYS A 62 -6.95 23.97 16.19
C LYS A 62 -7.01 23.32 17.58
N HIS A 63 -6.90 24.12 18.64
CA HIS A 63 -6.99 23.65 20.03
C HIS A 63 -8.42 23.27 20.48
N ASN A 64 -9.44 24.00 20.04
CA ASN A 64 -10.84 23.71 20.38
C ASN A 64 -11.37 22.43 19.70
N LYS A 65 -10.91 22.10 18.49
CA LYS A 65 -11.25 20.84 17.81
C LYS A 65 -10.76 19.63 18.62
N GLU A 66 -9.58 19.75 19.22
CA GLU A 66 -8.96 18.72 20.07
C GLU A 66 -9.64 18.61 21.45
N SER A 67 -10.12 19.73 21.98
CA SER A 67 -10.86 19.80 23.26
C SER A 67 -12.30 19.28 23.15
N ASN A 68 -13.01 19.57 22.05
CA ASN A 68 -14.38 19.07 21.81
C ASN A 68 -14.42 17.57 21.55
N ARG A 69 -13.31 16.97 21.07
CA ARG A 69 -13.16 15.51 20.97
C ARG A 69 -13.10 14.82 22.34
N LYS A 70 -12.63 15.53 23.39
CA LYS A 70 -12.62 15.02 24.78
C LYS A 70 -13.98 15.14 25.47
N ARG A 71 -14.73 16.23 25.25
CA ARG A 71 -16.07 16.41 25.86
C ARG A 71 -17.13 15.42 25.36
N ARG A 72 -17.07 15.00 24.09
CA ARG A 72 -17.97 13.98 23.54
C ARG A 72 -17.82 12.59 24.18
N LYS A 73 -16.75 12.32 24.95
CA LYS A 73 -16.59 11.08 25.72
C LYS A 73 -17.19 11.14 27.14
N GLU A 74 -17.57 12.31 27.63
CA GLU A 74 -18.08 12.48 29.01
C GLU A 74 -19.62 12.61 29.09
N GLU A 75 -20.30 12.99 27.99
CA GLU A 75 -21.77 13.15 27.96
C GLU A 75 -22.56 11.84 27.74
N ASP A 76 -21.90 10.71 27.51
CA ASP A 76 -22.57 9.40 27.35
C ASP A 76 -22.95 8.73 28.69
N ASN A 77 -22.83 9.47 29.80
CA ASN A 77 -23.31 9.08 31.13
C ASN A 77 -24.47 9.98 31.58
N GLY A 78 -25.65 9.81 30.97
CA GLY A 78 -26.86 10.52 31.37
C GLY A 78 -28.14 9.97 30.73
N SER A 79 -29.08 9.54 31.58
CA SER A 79 -30.34 8.86 31.23
C SER A 79 -31.33 9.71 30.41
N ARG A 80 -31.88 9.18 29.29
CA ARG A 80 -33.32 8.85 29.10
C ARG A 80 -33.78 8.76 27.63
N ARG A 81 -34.73 7.81 27.46
CA ARG A 81 -35.85 7.70 26.50
C ARG A 81 -35.57 7.35 25.04
N LEU A 82 -35.91 6.09 24.74
CA LEU A 82 -36.32 5.59 23.43
C LEU A 82 -37.41 6.48 22.83
N SER A 83 -37.15 7.05 21.65
CA SER A 83 -38.18 7.40 20.69
C SER A 83 -38.04 6.45 19.51
N VAL A 84 -39.16 5.83 19.14
CA VAL A 84 -39.28 4.99 17.95
C VAL A 84 -39.21 5.92 16.75
N VAL A 85 -38.20 5.73 15.88
CA VAL A 85 -38.14 6.41 14.59
C VAL A 85 -38.63 5.42 13.54
N ASP A 86 -39.63 5.86 12.78
CA ASP A 86 -40.35 5.11 11.76
C ASP A 86 -39.47 4.96 10.51
N ASN A 87 -39.24 3.72 10.05
CA ASN A 87 -38.24 3.36 9.03
C ASN A 87 -38.67 3.63 7.58
N LYS A 88 -39.63 4.54 7.35
CA LYS A 88 -40.19 4.76 6.01
C LYS A 88 -39.32 5.66 5.12
N GLU A 89 -38.65 6.67 5.69
CA GLU A 89 -37.77 7.57 4.91
C GLU A 89 -36.46 6.91 4.44
N ILE A 90 -35.93 5.94 5.18
CA ILE A 90 -34.69 5.23 4.78
C ILE A 90 -34.95 4.32 3.57
N ILE A 91 -36.13 3.72 3.48
CA ILE A 91 -36.50 2.83 2.36
C ILE A 91 -36.68 3.64 1.07
N ASP A 92 -37.34 4.79 1.13
CA ASP A 92 -37.52 5.64 -0.05
C ASP A 92 -36.19 6.23 -0.56
N MET A 93 -35.22 6.48 0.33
CA MET A 93 -33.90 6.99 -0.03
C MET A 93 -32.98 5.94 -0.68
N VAL A 94 -33.12 4.65 -0.31
CA VAL A 94 -32.39 3.53 -0.93
C VAL A 94 -32.94 3.17 -2.31
N VAL A 95 -34.27 3.25 -2.48
CA VAL A 95 -34.93 3.01 -3.76
C VAL A 95 -34.60 4.11 -4.78
N ALA A 96 -34.50 5.38 -4.35
CA ALA A 96 -34.06 6.48 -5.21
C ALA A 96 -32.60 6.37 -5.68
N SER A 97 -31.71 5.80 -4.84
CA SER A 97 -30.27 5.67 -5.13
C SER A 97 -29.92 4.50 -6.05
N SER A 98 -30.82 3.54 -6.20
CA SER A 98 -30.61 2.34 -7.03
C SER A 98 -31.01 2.56 -8.50
N ASN A 99 -31.87 3.55 -8.77
CA ASN A 99 -32.36 3.84 -10.12
C ASN A 99 -31.53 4.88 -10.89
N SER A 100 -30.59 5.60 -10.26
CA SER A 100 -29.77 6.61 -10.95
C SER A 100 -28.49 6.08 -11.61
N ASN A 101 -28.10 4.82 -11.34
CA ASN A 101 -26.86 4.24 -11.87
C ASN A 101 -27.06 3.34 -13.10
N LEU A 102 -28.31 3.12 -13.57
CA LEU A 102 -28.56 2.38 -14.82
C LEU A 102 -28.51 3.26 -16.07
N ASP A 103 -28.76 4.58 -15.97
CA ASP A 103 -28.85 5.46 -17.15
C ASP A 103 -27.51 6.07 -17.60
N VAL A 104 -26.46 6.03 -16.76
CA VAL A 104 -25.14 6.60 -17.12
C VAL A 104 -24.30 5.63 -17.97
N ILE A 105 -24.59 4.32 -17.92
CA ILE A 105 -23.91 3.31 -18.74
C ILE A 105 -24.41 3.33 -20.20
N ALA A 106 -25.55 3.99 -20.48
CA ALA A 106 -26.13 4.06 -21.81
C ALA A 106 -25.54 5.17 -22.73
N GLN A 107 -24.56 5.96 -22.29
CA GLN A 107 -24.04 7.10 -23.07
C GLN A 107 -22.51 7.13 -23.26
N SER A 108 -21.88 5.98 -23.55
CA SER A 108 -20.53 5.95 -24.16
C SER A 108 -20.61 5.40 -25.59
N PRO A 109 -20.23 6.18 -26.63
CA PRO A 109 -20.38 5.79 -28.02
C PRO A 109 -19.20 4.92 -28.47
N LEU A 110 -19.28 3.61 -28.21
CA LEU A 110 -18.47 2.60 -28.91
C LEU A 110 -19.36 1.41 -29.27
N VAL A 111 -20.29 1.65 -30.20
CA VAL A 111 -20.94 0.58 -30.97
C VAL A 111 -19.87 0.03 -31.92
N LEU A 112 -19.22 -1.05 -31.53
CA LEU A 112 -18.38 -1.84 -32.43
C LEU A 112 -19.29 -2.44 -33.50
N ARG A 113 -19.06 -1.98 -34.73
CA ARG A 113 -19.68 -2.43 -35.98
C ARG A 113 -19.57 -3.95 -36.09
N GLU A 114 -20.70 -4.61 -36.24
CA GLU A 114 -20.83 -6.07 -36.36
C GLU A 114 -19.97 -6.59 -37.52
N GLN A 115 -18.97 -7.41 -37.18
CA GLN A 115 -18.46 -8.45 -38.07
C GLN A 115 -18.78 -9.80 -37.43
N GLN A 116 -19.11 -10.78 -38.28
CA GLN A 116 -19.80 -12.05 -37.99
C GLN A 116 -19.18 -12.98 -36.91
N HIS A 117 -18.08 -12.60 -36.25
CA HIS A 117 -17.41 -13.39 -35.21
C HIS A 117 -17.77 -12.99 -33.76
N GLY A 118 -18.51 -11.90 -33.54
CA GLY A 118 -18.95 -11.48 -32.19
C GLY A 118 -20.03 -12.36 -31.53
N VAL A 119 -20.59 -13.31 -32.27
CA VAL A 119 -21.70 -14.17 -31.80
C VAL A 119 -21.22 -15.16 -30.73
N VAL A 120 -20.08 -15.83 -30.97
CA VAL A 120 -19.57 -16.89 -30.08
C VAL A 120 -19.04 -16.32 -28.76
N THR A 121 -18.40 -15.14 -28.79
CA THR A 121 -17.89 -14.48 -27.57
C THR A 121 -19.02 -13.98 -26.67
N ASN A 122 -20.07 -13.40 -27.26
CA ASN A 122 -21.24 -12.95 -26.51
C ASN A 122 -22.04 -14.14 -25.95
N GLU A 123 -22.08 -15.25 -26.68
CA GLU A 123 -22.76 -16.47 -26.23
C GLU A 123 -22.08 -17.11 -25.00
N LEU A 124 -20.75 -17.17 -24.98
CA LEU A 124 -20.01 -17.68 -23.81
C LEU A 124 -20.17 -16.78 -22.56
N ILE A 125 -20.27 -15.46 -22.77
CA ILE A 125 -20.51 -14.49 -21.68
C ILE A 125 -21.92 -14.65 -21.11
N GLU A 126 -22.94 -14.76 -21.97
CA GLU A 126 -24.32 -15.00 -21.51
C GLU A 126 -24.49 -16.38 -20.87
N GLN A 127 -23.80 -17.42 -21.36
CA GLN A 127 -23.76 -18.72 -20.70
C GLN A 127 -23.16 -18.63 -19.29
N ASN A 128 -22.07 -17.87 -19.10
CA ASN A 128 -21.49 -17.67 -17.77
C ASN A 128 -22.45 -16.95 -16.82
N LYS A 129 -23.15 -15.93 -17.31
CA LYS A 129 -24.16 -15.18 -16.55
C LYS A 129 -25.33 -16.06 -16.12
N GLN A 130 -25.80 -16.95 -16.99
CA GLN A 130 -26.83 -17.94 -16.65
C GLN A 130 -26.31 -18.94 -15.59
N MET A 131 -25.10 -19.46 -15.75
CA MET A 131 -24.49 -20.36 -14.76
C MET A 131 -24.26 -19.70 -13.40
N PHE A 132 -23.87 -18.43 -13.34
CA PHE A 132 -23.79 -17.68 -12.07
C PHE A 132 -25.16 -17.47 -11.41
N SER A 133 -26.21 -17.29 -12.21
CA SER A 133 -27.59 -17.18 -11.70
C SER A 133 -28.05 -18.51 -11.09
N GLU A 134 -27.74 -19.63 -11.74
CA GLU A 134 -28.02 -20.98 -11.23
C GLU A 134 -27.20 -21.33 -9.99
N ILE A 135 -25.91 -20.95 -9.94
CA ILE A 135 -25.09 -21.08 -8.74
C ILE A 135 -25.72 -20.33 -7.56
N THR A 136 -26.25 -19.12 -7.83
CA THR A 136 -26.93 -18.29 -6.83
C THR A 136 -28.22 -18.96 -6.33
N ALA A 137 -28.99 -19.60 -7.22
CA ALA A 137 -30.17 -20.40 -6.85
C ALA A 137 -29.81 -21.71 -6.12
N ASN A 138 -28.66 -22.30 -6.40
CA ASN A 138 -28.19 -23.50 -5.69
C ASN A 138 -27.75 -23.18 -4.26
N PHE A 139 -27.28 -21.96 -4.00
CA PHE A 139 -27.01 -21.48 -2.64
C PHE A 139 -28.29 -21.36 -1.81
N THR A 140 -29.44 -20.99 -2.40
CA THR A 140 -30.72 -20.92 -1.68
C THR A 140 -31.34 -22.30 -1.46
N THR A 141 -30.99 -23.30 -2.27
CA THR A 141 -31.51 -24.68 -2.19
C THR A 141 -30.53 -25.71 -1.57
N LEU A 142 -29.36 -25.26 -1.10
CA LEU A 142 -28.31 -26.07 -0.44
C LEU A 142 -27.69 -27.19 -1.32
N LYS A 143 -27.72 -27.05 -2.65
CA LYS A 143 -27.13 -28.01 -3.62
C LYS A 143 -25.70 -27.62 -4.03
N LEU A 144 -24.79 -27.58 -3.07
CA LEU A 144 -23.45 -27.01 -3.27
C LEU A 144 -22.52 -27.86 -4.15
N ILE A 145 -22.71 -29.19 -4.19
CA ILE A 145 -21.87 -30.10 -4.99
C ILE A 145 -22.11 -29.87 -6.49
N ASP A 146 -23.35 -29.54 -6.86
CA ASP A 146 -23.76 -29.30 -8.24
C ASP A 146 -23.14 -28.01 -8.80
N ASN A 147 -22.59 -27.13 -7.95
CA ASN A 147 -21.90 -25.90 -8.38
C ASN A 147 -20.47 -26.15 -8.90
N LEU A 148 -19.85 -27.29 -8.53
CA LEU A 148 -18.47 -27.59 -8.95
C LEU A 148 -18.35 -27.73 -10.48
N THR A 149 -19.37 -28.31 -11.11
CA THR A 149 -19.44 -28.47 -12.57
C THR A 149 -19.65 -27.12 -13.26
N PHE A 150 -20.50 -26.24 -12.70
CA PHE A 150 -20.68 -24.88 -13.20
C PHE A 150 -19.41 -24.04 -13.09
N PHE A 151 -18.70 -24.09 -11.97
CA PHE A 151 -17.42 -23.37 -11.82
C PHE A 151 -16.36 -23.87 -12.80
N SER A 152 -16.27 -25.19 -13.01
CA SER A 152 -15.37 -25.77 -14.02
C SER A 152 -15.72 -25.27 -15.43
N LYS A 153 -17.01 -25.23 -15.76
CA LYS A 153 -17.50 -24.80 -17.08
C LYS A 153 -17.31 -23.30 -17.31
N ILE A 154 -17.56 -22.47 -16.30
CA ILE A 154 -17.25 -21.04 -16.33
C ILE A 154 -15.74 -20.83 -16.55
N GLY A 155 -14.90 -21.59 -15.83
CA GLY A 155 -13.45 -21.56 -16.02
C GLY A 155 -13.00 -21.94 -17.44
N GLU A 156 -13.65 -22.94 -18.05
CA GLU A 156 -13.43 -23.29 -19.46
C GLU A 156 -13.85 -22.17 -20.43
N ASN A 157 -15.02 -21.58 -20.22
CA ASN A 157 -15.53 -20.49 -21.04
C ASN A 157 -14.60 -19.26 -20.98
N ILE A 158 -14.13 -18.90 -19.78
CA ILE A 158 -13.16 -17.80 -19.58
C ILE A 158 -11.84 -18.11 -20.30
N ARG A 159 -11.33 -19.35 -20.19
CA ARG A 159 -10.09 -19.76 -20.86
C ARG A 159 -10.22 -19.70 -22.39
N LYS A 160 -11.39 -20.06 -22.92
CA LYS A 160 -11.70 -19.98 -24.35
C LYS A 160 -11.77 -18.53 -24.83
N LEU A 161 -12.47 -17.66 -24.08
CA LEU A 161 -12.52 -16.22 -24.33
C LEU A 161 -11.12 -15.59 -24.33
N LEU A 162 -10.27 -15.92 -23.34
CA LEU A 162 -8.88 -15.46 -23.28
C LEU A 162 -8.05 -15.97 -24.46
N SER A 163 -8.25 -17.21 -24.90
CA SER A 163 -7.55 -17.77 -26.05
C SER A 163 -7.95 -17.09 -27.37
N ASP A 164 -9.22 -16.72 -27.52
CA ASP A 164 -9.72 -16.03 -28.72
C ASP A 164 -9.34 -14.55 -28.73
N LEU A 165 -9.30 -13.89 -27.57
CA LEU A 165 -8.71 -12.55 -27.41
C LEU A 165 -7.22 -12.54 -27.76
N ASN A 166 -6.47 -13.58 -27.37
CA ASN A 166 -5.06 -13.74 -27.72
C ASN A 166 -4.81 -14.09 -29.19
N LYS A 167 -5.80 -14.63 -29.92
CA LYS A 167 -5.69 -14.88 -31.38
C LYS A 167 -5.86 -13.61 -32.22
N ASN A 168 -6.63 -12.65 -31.73
CA ASN A 168 -6.97 -11.40 -32.43
C ASN A 168 -6.02 -10.23 -32.09
N VAL A 169 -4.92 -10.50 -31.41
CA VAL A 169 -3.85 -9.52 -31.25
C VAL A 169 -3.19 -9.34 -32.62
N PRO A 170 -3.07 -8.11 -33.18
CA PRO A 170 -2.45 -7.87 -34.49
C PRO A 170 -1.12 -8.63 -34.62
N GLU A 171 -0.78 -9.17 -35.80
CA GLU A 171 0.46 -9.96 -35.99
C GLU A 171 1.73 -9.24 -35.52
N THR A 172 1.72 -7.90 -35.50
CA THR A 172 2.74 -7.02 -34.91
C THR A 172 2.95 -7.18 -33.40
N MET A 173 2.03 -7.79 -32.66
CA MET A 173 2.09 -8.00 -31.21
C MET A 173 2.38 -9.45 -30.81
N LYS A 174 2.42 -10.41 -31.75
CA LYS A 174 2.86 -11.80 -31.47
C LYS A 174 4.37 -11.91 -31.19
N TYR A 175 5.14 -10.88 -31.54
CA TYR A 175 6.60 -10.83 -31.35
C TYR A 175 7.04 -9.86 -30.24
N MET A 176 6.12 -9.41 -29.37
CA MET A 176 6.41 -8.43 -28.33
C MET A 176 6.61 -9.12 -26.97
N PRO A 177 7.65 -8.82 -26.17
CA PRO A 177 7.64 -9.17 -24.76
C PRO A 177 6.41 -8.51 -24.11
N PRO A 178 5.71 -9.19 -23.18
CA PRO A 178 4.46 -8.68 -22.62
C PRO A 178 4.67 -7.26 -22.08
N LEU A 179 3.78 -6.32 -22.41
CA LEU A 179 3.78 -4.91 -21.96
C LEU A 179 4.21 -4.71 -20.48
N PRO A 180 3.85 -5.61 -19.54
CA PRO A 180 4.42 -5.67 -18.19
C PRO A 180 5.96 -5.62 -18.07
N GLU A 181 6.70 -6.42 -18.83
CA GLU A 181 8.16 -6.49 -18.71
C GLU A 181 8.83 -5.22 -19.22
N LYS A 182 8.22 -4.60 -20.23
CA LYS A 182 8.73 -3.35 -20.80
C LYS A 182 8.63 -2.19 -19.81
N LEU A 183 7.48 -2.04 -19.15
CA LEU A 183 7.30 -0.98 -18.16
C LEU A 183 8.19 -1.20 -16.93
N LYS A 184 8.46 -2.45 -16.52
CA LYS A 184 9.40 -2.76 -15.44
C LYS A 184 10.80 -2.22 -15.73
N GLU A 185 11.34 -2.50 -16.91
CA GLU A 185 12.67 -1.99 -17.30
C GLU A 185 12.70 -0.46 -17.39
N MET A 186 11.62 0.15 -17.89
CA MET A 186 11.52 1.62 -17.94
C MET A 186 11.47 2.26 -16.57
N VAL A 187 10.68 1.71 -15.64
CA VAL A 187 10.63 2.19 -14.24
C VAL A 187 12.00 2.05 -13.62
N ARG A 188 12.66 0.91 -13.80
CA ARG A 188 14.02 0.67 -13.32
C ARG A 188 14.99 1.73 -13.84
N PHE A 189 15.07 1.90 -15.15
CA PHE A 189 15.97 2.85 -15.80
C PHE A 189 15.69 4.30 -15.37
N THR A 190 14.42 4.67 -15.22
CA THR A 190 14.03 6.02 -14.77
C THR A 190 14.46 6.29 -13.33
N LEU A 191 14.37 5.27 -12.46
CA LEU A 191 14.84 5.36 -11.07
C LEU A 191 16.38 5.40 -10.98
N GLU A 192 17.07 4.63 -11.81
CA GLU A 192 18.55 4.61 -11.88
C GLU A 192 19.13 5.93 -12.40
N ASN A 193 18.44 6.60 -13.34
CA ASN A 193 18.86 7.87 -13.95
C ASN A 193 18.06 9.07 -13.40
N ARG A 194 17.77 9.08 -12.09
CA ARG A 194 16.91 10.10 -11.45
C ARG A 194 17.28 11.55 -11.74
N GLU A 195 18.58 11.85 -11.83
CA GLU A 195 19.09 13.22 -12.00
C GLU A 195 18.87 13.71 -13.43
N GLU A 196 19.06 12.84 -14.43
CA GLU A 196 18.85 13.15 -15.85
C GLU A 196 17.38 13.50 -16.14
N PHE A 197 16.45 12.86 -15.43
CA PHE A 197 15.00 13.04 -15.63
C PHE A 197 14.35 13.98 -14.61
N GLY A 198 15.12 14.63 -13.73
CA GLY A 198 14.60 15.59 -12.75
C GLY A 198 13.63 14.98 -11.74
N LEU A 199 13.84 13.72 -11.34
CA LEU A 199 12.96 13.00 -10.43
C LEU A 199 13.08 13.55 -9.00
N GLU A 200 11.97 14.02 -8.42
CA GLU A 200 11.93 14.69 -7.11
C GLU A 200 12.02 13.73 -5.89
N LEU A 201 12.16 12.42 -6.14
CA LEU A 201 12.38 11.43 -5.08
C LEU A 201 13.86 11.39 -4.66
N THR A 202 14.12 11.18 -3.37
CA THR A 202 15.51 11.05 -2.87
C THR A 202 16.22 9.82 -3.43
N GLY A 203 17.55 9.92 -3.55
CA GLY A 203 18.40 8.80 -3.98
C GLY A 203 18.22 7.55 -3.12
N ASP A 204 18.12 7.70 -1.79
CA ASP A 204 17.90 6.60 -0.85
C ASP A 204 16.55 5.91 -1.04
N PHE A 205 15.51 6.67 -1.40
CA PHE A 205 14.20 6.09 -1.66
C PHE A 205 14.20 5.32 -2.98
N CYS A 206 14.79 5.88 -4.04
CA CYS A 206 14.96 5.22 -5.33
C CYS A 206 15.83 3.95 -5.22
N SER A 207 16.95 4.01 -4.51
CA SER A 207 17.82 2.84 -4.29
C SER A 207 17.11 1.77 -3.46
N GLY A 208 16.30 2.17 -2.48
CA GLY A 208 15.43 1.26 -1.73
C GLY A 208 14.42 0.52 -2.62
N LEU A 209 13.81 1.20 -3.60
CA LEU A 209 12.89 0.58 -4.58
C LEU A 209 13.58 -0.42 -5.50
N LEU A 210 14.84 -0.15 -5.85
CA LEU A 210 15.67 -0.97 -6.75
C LEU A 210 16.36 -2.14 -6.04
N SER A 211 16.54 -2.05 -4.72
CA SER A 211 17.27 -3.03 -3.93
C SER A 211 16.63 -4.42 -3.92
N GLY A 212 17.45 -5.46 -3.77
CA GLY A 212 17.03 -6.85 -3.63
C GLY A 212 17.09 -7.68 -4.91
N ASP A 213 17.24 -8.99 -4.75
CA ASP A 213 17.35 -9.94 -5.87
C ASP A 213 15.99 -10.57 -6.22
N SER A 214 15.73 -10.71 -7.51
CA SER A 214 14.52 -11.34 -8.03
C SER A 214 14.59 -12.86 -7.88
N LEU A 215 14.29 -13.39 -6.71
CA LEU A 215 14.46 -14.82 -6.43
C LEU A 215 13.32 -15.73 -6.95
N LEU A 216 12.21 -15.19 -7.48
CA LEU A 216 11.08 -16.00 -7.97
C LEU A 216 10.40 -15.42 -9.22
N LEU A 217 10.14 -16.28 -10.21
CA LEU A 217 9.18 -16.07 -11.32
C LEU A 217 7.77 -16.45 -10.84
N SER A 218 7.34 -15.95 -9.68
CA SER A 218 5.96 -16.12 -9.25
C SER A 218 5.10 -15.06 -9.92
N GLU A 219 3.93 -15.42 -10.46
CA GLU A 219 2.89 -14.44 -10.75
C GLU A 219 2.69 -13.60 -9.47
N GLU A 220 3.00 -12.31 -9.54
CA GLU A 220 2.95 -11.41 -8.37
C GLU A 220 1.49 -11.28 -7.92
N VAL A 221 1.12 -12.03 -6.88
CA VAL A 221 -0.14 -11.83 -6.18
C VAL A 221 -0.03 -10.50 -5.43
N PHE A 222 -0.91 -9.55 -5.74
CA PHE A 222 -0.92 -8.23 -5.09
C PHE A 222 -1.28 -8.26 -3.57
N ALA A 223 -1.45 -9.45 -2.99
CA ALA A 223 -1.75 -9.60 -1.56
C ALA A 223 -0.48 -9.58 -0.70
N GLY A 224 -0.61 -9.08 0.53
CA GLY A 224 0.45 -9.12 1.52
C GLY A 224 1.57 -8.08 1.30
N VAL A 225 2.60 -8.17 2.16
CA VAL A 225 3.81 -7.33 2.11
C VAL A 225 4.48 -7.49 0.76
N PRO A 226 4.86 -6.43 0.03
CA PRO A 226 5.45 -6.58 -1.30
C PRO A 226 6.79 -7.33 -1.29
N GLU A 227 7.07 -8.08 -2.35
CA GLU A 227 8.38 -8.71 -2.56
C GLU A 227 9.36 -7.71 -3.16
N TYR A 228 10.64 -7.90 -2.83
CA TYR A 228 11.72 -7.12 -3.39
C TYR A 228 12.23 -7.78 -4.69
N PRO A 229 12.67 -6.99 -5.69
CA PRO A 229 12.77 -5.54 -5.66
C PRO A 229 11.42 -4.83 -5.90
N LEU A 230 11.15 -3.77 -5.12
CA LEU A 230 9.82 -3.13 -5.05
C LEU A 230 9.40 -2.41 -6.34
N TYR A 231 10.36 -2.00 -7.18
CA TYR A 231 10.04 -1.33 -8.45
C TYR A 231 9.20 -2.20 -9.38
N LYS A 232 9.24 -3.53 -9.25
CA LYS A 232 8.43 -4.46 -10.06
C LYS A 232 6.96 -4.32 -9.76
N ARG A 233 6.59 -4.37 -8.47
CA ARG A 233 5.22 -4.15 -8.01
C ARG A 233 4.75 -2.73 -8.33
N LEU A 234 5.64 -1.74 -8.20
CA LEU A 234 5.35 -0.37 -8.60
C LEU A 234 5.01 -0.29 -10.09
N ALA A 235 5.82 -0.90 -10.96
CA ALA A 235 5.58 -0.94 -12.39
C ALA A 235 4.25 -1.63 -12.74
N LEU A 236 3.92 -2.76 -12.10
CA LEU A 236 2.64 -3.44 -12.32
C LEU A 236 1.43 -2.58 -11.87
N SER A 237 1.55 -1.90 -10.74
CA SER A 237 0.49 -1.02 -10.22
C SER A 237 0.31 0.22 -11.10
N LEU A 238 1.41 0.78 -11.62
CA LEU A 238 1.38 1.84 -12.62
C LEU A 238 0.74 1.37 -13.93
N LEU A 239 1.09 0.18 -14.41
CA LEU A 239 0.49 -0.39 -15.61
C LEU A 239 -1.02 -0.54 -15.47
N LYS A 240 -1.47 -1.07 -14.33
CA LYS A 240 -2.88 -1.19 -13.98
C LYS A 240 -3.56 0.18 -13.99
N SER A 241 -2.94 1.18 -13.35
CA SER A 241 -3.48 2.54 -13.26
C SER A 241 -3.56 3.24 -14.63
N ILE A 242 -2.56 3.05 -15.48
CA ILE A 242 -2.54 3.60 -16.84
C ILE A 242 -3.60 2.91 -17.70
N GLY A 243 -3.74 1.59 -17.56
CA GLY A 243 -4.71 0.80 -18.32
C GLY A 243 -6.17 1.10 -17.93
N SER A 244 -6.44 1.36 -16.66
CA SER A 244 -7.77 1.75 -16.18
C SER A 244 -8.07 3.24 -16.38
N GLY A 245 -7.05 4.08 -16.58
CA GLY A 245 -7.19 5.52 -16.59
C GLY A 245 -7.54 6.10 -15.22
N CYS A 246 -7.29 5.37 -14.12
CA CYS A 246 -7.44 5.91 -12.78
C CYS A 246 -6.31 5.43 -11.87
N PHE A 247 -6.07 6.15 -10.78
CA PHE A 247 -5.17 5.68 -9.73
C PHE A 247 -5.72 4.37 -9.13
N CYS A 248 -5.02 3.26 -9.37
CA CYS A 248 -5.42 1.93 -8.92
C CYS A 248 -4.44 1.41 -7.87
N GLU A 249 -4.93 1.28 -6.63
CA GLU A 249 -4.21 0.55 -5.60
C GLU A 249 -3.96 -0.91 -5.99
N SER A 250 -2.93 -1.49 -5.39
CA SER A 250 -2.53 -2.86 -5.66
C SER A 250 -3.61 -3.88 -5.24
N PHE A 251 -4.43 -3.62 -4.21
CA PHE A 251 -5.47 -4.55 -3.75
C PHE A 251 -6.72 -3.85 -3.18
N GLU A 252 -7.84 -4.58 -3.10
CA GLU A 252 -9.08 -4.10 -2.48
C GLU A 252 -8.89 -3.85 -0.98
N LYS A 253 -9.18 -2.63 -0.56
CA LYS A 253 -8.92 -2.14 0.78
C LYS A 253 -10.06 -2.50 1.71
N ILE A 254 -9.73 -3.14 2.83
CA ILE A 254 -10.66 -3.26 3.96
C ILE A 254 -10.48 -2.01 4.82
N SER A 255 -11.54 -1.21 4.95
CA SER A 255 -11.57 0.00 5.80
C SER A 255 -11.49 -0.40 7.28
N MET A 256 -10.28 -0.70 7.76
CA MET A 256 -10.03 -1.09 9.15
C MET A 256 -9.72 0.11 10.06
N VAL A 257 -9.26 1.23 9.48
CA VAL A 257 -8.85 2.45 10.18
C VAL A 257 -9.21 3.65 9.32
N GLU A 258 -9.77 4.72 9.91
CA GLU A 258 -10.00 6.00 9.23
C GLU A 258 -8.70 6.54 8.63
N GLU A 259 -8.64 6.57 7.31
CA GLU A 259 -7.54 7.22 6.59
C GLU A 259 -7.68 8.73 6.54
N LEU A 260 -6.61 9.39 6.10
CA LEU A 260 -6.60 10.83 5.97
C LEU A 260 -7.53 11.26 4.83
N ILE A 261 -8.60 12.00 5.18
CA ILE A 261 -9.65 12.47 4.26
C ILE A 261 -9.10 13.18 3.00
N TRP A 262 -7.99 13.92 3.12
CA TRP A 262 -7.38 14.64 2.00
C TRP A 262 -6.72 13.74 0.94
N LEU A 263 -6.57 12.44 1.22
CA LEU A 263 -6.02 11.49 0.24
C LEU A 263 -6.98 11.28 -0.95
N ASN A 264 -8.28 11.36 -0.73
CA ASN A 264 -9.27 11.23 -1.81
C ASN A 264 -9.07 12.33 -2.86
N GLU A 265 -8.83 13.58 -2.44
CA GLU A 265 -8.57 14.71 -3.35
C GLU A 265 -7.27 14.48 -4.15
N ARG A 266 -6.25 13.89 -3.53
CA ARG A 266 -4.98 13.56 -4.20
C ARG A 266 -5.11 12.43 -5.21
N GLU A 267 -5.96 11.44 -4.93
CA GLU A 267 -6.20 10.34 -5.88
C GLU A 267 -6.83 10.82 -7.18
N ASP A 268 -7.71 11.82 -7.10
CA ASP A 268 -8.27 12.48 -8.27
C ASP A 268 -7.19 13.24 -9.07
N GLU A 269 -6.30 13.96 -8.38
CA GLU A 269 -5.16 14.64 -9.00
C GLU A 269 -4.20 13.65 -9.68
N TRP A 270 -3.85 12.56 -8.99
CA TRP A 270 -3.02 11.50 -9.54
C TRP A 270 -3.68 10.81 -10.72
N SER A 271 -4.99 10.54 -10.66
CA SER A 271 -5.73 9.95 -11.76
C SER A 271 -5.68 10.83 -13.02
N LYS A 272 -5.93 12.15 -12.88
CA LYS A 272 -5.83 13.11 -14.00
C LYS A 272 -4.43 13.11 -14.61
N MET A 273 -3.40 13.14 -13.77
CA MET A 273 -2.01 13.08 -14.22
C MET A 273 -1.68 11.76 -14.92
N ILE A 274 -2.12 10.63 -14.38
CA ILE A 274 -1.93 9.29 -14.97
C ILE A 274 -2.63 9.19 -16.32
N ILE A 275 -3.83 9.74 -16.49
CA ILE A 275 -4.50 9.80 -17.79
C ILE A 275 -3.65 10.59 -18.79
N GLN A 276 -3.22 11.79 -18.41
CA GLN A 276 -2.52 12.70 -19.31
C GLN A 276 -1.12 12.16 -19.69
N LYS A 277 -0.33 11.75 -18.70
CA LYS A 277 1.05 11.30 -18.90
C LYS A 277 1.13 9.82 -19.29
N GLY A 278 0.20 9.01 -18.80
CA GLY A 278 0.05 7.62 -19.23
C GLY A 278 -0.34 7.50 -20.70
N SER A 279 -1.20 8.37 -21.22
CA SER A 279 -1.51 8.34 -22.66
C SER A 279 -0.30 8.75 -23.51
N GLN A 280 0.48 9.75 -23.09
CA GLN A 280 1.76 10.12 -23.72
C GLN A 280 2.73 8.92 -23.75
N LEU A 281 2.85 8.21 -22.62
CA LEU A 281 3.69 7.03 -22.50
C LEU A 281 3.21 5.91 -23.44
N VAL A 282 1.92 5.58 -23.44
CA VAL A 282 1.35 4.52 -24.27
C VAL A 282 1.48 4.84 -25.75
N ASN A 283 1.25 6.10 -26.15
CA ASN A 283 1.40 6.53 -27.54
C ASN A 283 2.85 6.44 -28.00
N ALA A 284 3.80 6.93 -27.19
CA ALA A 284 5.23 6.81 -27.50
C ALA A 284 5.67 5.35 -27.64
N LEU A 285 5.05 4.43 -26.88
CA LEU A 285 5.31 3.01 -27.02
C LEU A 285 4.66 2.39 -28.26
N LYS A 286 3.50 2.88 -28.71
CA LYS A 286 2.79 2.40 -29.91
C LYS A 286 3.45 2.87 -31.20
N ASP A 287 3.95 4.10 -31.23
CA ASP A 287 4.47 4.75 -32.44
C ASP A 287 5.87 4.27 -32.86
N ARG A 288 6.44 3.30 -32.15
CA ARG A 288 7.77 2.76 -32.45
C ARG A 288 7.76 1.83 -33.67
N ALA A 289 8.75 1.97 -34.54
CA ALA A 289 8.97 1.12 -35.70
C ALA A 289 9.74 -0.15 -35.35
N CYS A 290 10.78 -0.06 -34.52
CA CYS A 290 11.58 -1.20 -34.07
C CYS A 290 12.25 -0.95 -32.70
N GLU A 291 12.90 -1.98 -32.16
CA GLU A 291 13.58 -1.95 -30.86
C GLU A 291 15.02 -2.47 -30.98
N PHE A 292 15.98 -1.70 -30.46
CA PHE A 292 17.39 -2.05 -30.48
C PHE A 292 17.90 -2.35 -29.07
N GLN A 293 18.78 -3.34 -29.01
CA GLN A 293 19.61 -3.63 -27.85
C GLN A 293 21.06 -3.39 -28.25
N VAL A 294 21.76 -2.56 -27.48
CA VAL A 294 23.09 -2.01 -27.82
C VAL A 294 24.04 -2.28 -26.64
N GLN A 295 25.18 -2.92 -26.85
CA GLN A 295 26.02 -3.22 -25.69
C GLN A 295 26.68 -1.97 -25.11
N GLU A 296 26.96 -1.97 -23.80
CA GLU A 296 27.83 -0.97 -23.20
C GLU A 296 29.26 -1.12 -23.75
N PRO A 297 30.02 -0.03 -23.95
CA PRO A 297 29.72 1.36 -23.59
C PRO A 297 28.92 2.14 -24.66
N LEU A 298 28.58 1.53 -25.80
CA LEU A 298 27.97 2.22 -26.94
C LEU A 298 26.59 2.78 -26.59
N PHE A 299 25.83 2.11 -25.73
CA PHE A 299 24.55 2.62 -25.27
C PHE A 299 24.68 3.94 -24.51
N SER A 300 25.61 4.02 -23.55
CA SER A 300 25.88 5.27 -22.83
C SER A 300 26.28 6.39 -23.79
N LEU A 301 27.12 6.10 -24.78
CA LEU A 301 27.51 7.07 -25.80
C LEU A 301 26.34 7.53 -26.68
N MET A 302 25.36 6.67 -26.97
CA MET A 302 24.12 7.06 -27.64
C MET A 302 23.24 7.93 -26.74
N LYS A 303 23.15 7.60 -25.44
CA LYS A 303 22.39 8.36 -24.45
C LYS A 303 22.88 9.81 -24.36
N ASP A 304 24.20 9.99 -24.41
CA ASP A 304 24.89 11.27 -24.33
C ASP A 304 24.95 12.01 -25.68
N GLY A 305 24.45 11.40 -26.76
CA GLY A 305 24.42 11.99 -28.10
C GLY A 305 25.77 11.98 -28.83
N ILE A 306 26.76 11.25 -28.32
CA ILE A 306 28.10 11.12 -28.92
C ILE A 306 28.05 10.12 -30.10
N LYS A 307 27.40 8.97 -29.89
CA LYS A 307 27.19 7.97 -30.96
C LYS A 307 25.91 8.28 -31.72
N THR A 308 26.06 8.66 -33.00
CA THR A 308 24.94 9.10 -33.85
C THR A 308 24.57 8.09 -34.94
N VAL A 309 25.43 7.10 -35.21
CA VAL A 309 25.17 6.08 -36.23
C VAL A 309 25.21 4.70 -35.60
N GLU A 310 24.13 3.93 -35.76
CA GLU A 310 24.08 2.53 -35.36
C GLU A 310 24.29 1.62 -36.57
N ALA A 311 25.33 0.78 -36.51
CA ALA A 311 25.63 -0.20 -37.55
C ALA A 311 25.12 -1.58 -37.14
N ARG A 312 24.35 -2.22 -38.02
CA ARG A 312 23.77 -3.56 -37.80
C ARG A 312 23.85 -4.41 -39.07
N CYS A 313 23.82 -5.73 -38.92
CA CYS A 313 23.55 -6.62 -40.05
C CYS A 313 22.14 -6.35 -40.58
N PHE A 314 21.95 -6.36 -41.89
CA PHE A 314 20.65 -6.07 -42.46
C PHE A 314 19.61 -7.15 -42.13
N GLU A 315 18.44 -6.71 -41.68
CA GLU A 315 17.25 -7.54 -41.44
C GLU A 315 16.05 -6.92 -42.16
N ALA A 316 15.11 -7.75 -42.63
CA ALA A 316 13.95 -7.30 -43.39
C ALA A 316 13.02 -6.34 -42.60
N GLU A 317 13.13 -6.30 -41.27
CA GLU A 317 12.42 -5.32 -40.45
C GLU A 317 12.90 -3.88 -40.70
N TYR A 318 14.15 -3.69 -41.12
CA TYR A 318 14.74 -2.38 -41.39
C TYR A 318 14.27 -1.77 -42.71
N ASP A 319 13.70 -2.56 -43.62
CA ASP A 319 13.07 -2.06 -44.86
C ASP A 319 11.91 -1.10 -44.61
N ARG A 320 11.35 -1.10 -43.40
CA ARG A 320 10.25 -0.21 -43.01
C ARG A 320 10.74 1.09 -42.39
N LEU A 321 12.04 1.20 -42.06
CA LEU A 321 12.60 2.40 -41.48
C LEU A 321 12.73 3.49 -42.55
N ARG A 322 12.13 4.63 -42.25
CA ARG A 322 12.18 5.85 -43.06
C ARG A 322 12.59 7.01 -42.15
N ARG A 323 13.03 8.11 -42.74
CA ARG A 323 13.23 9.36 -41.99
C ARG A 323 11.99 9.69 -41.17
N GLY A 324 12.17 10.02 -39.89
CA GLY A 324 11.09 10.27 -38.93
C GLY A 324 10.57 9.02 -38.22
N SER A 325 11.07 7.82 -38.53
CA SER A 325 10.67 6.61 -37.80
C SER A 325 11.20 6.64 -36.37
N MET A 326 10.37 6.23 -35.41
CA MET A 326 10.77 6.19 -34.01
C MET A 326 11.35 4.82 -33.66
N VAL A 327 12.56 4.80 -33.11
CA VAL A 327 13.28 3.59 -32.71
C VAL A 327 13.57 3.65 -31.23
N MET A 328 13.33 2.55 -30.55
CA MET A 328 13.51 2.50 -29.11
C MET A 328 14.73 1.65 -28.73
N VAL A 329 15.63 2.20 -27.93
CA VAL A 329 16.89 1.57 -27.52
C VAL A 329 16.80 1.16 -26.04
N HIS A 330 17.15 -0.10 -25.73
CA HIS A 330 17.05 -0.73 -24.39
C HIS A 330 15.70 -0.57 -23.71
N LYS A 331 14.61 -0.61 -24.46
CA LYS A 331 13.26 -0.48 -23.88
C LYS A 331 12.99 0.84 -23.16
N CYS A 332 13.90 1.82 -23.19
CA CYS A 332 13.84 2.98 -22.32
C CYS A 332 13.97 4.31 -23.08
N LEU A 333 14.89 4.40 -24.04
CA LEU A 333 15.15 5.64 -24.77
C LEU A 333 14.57 5.60 -26.17
N MET A 334 14.02 6.73 -26.62
CA MET A 334 13.47 6.89 -27.95
C MET A 334 14.38 7.73 -28.84
N PHE A 335 14.57 7.31 -30.07
CA PHE A 335 15.39 7.96 -31.09
C PHE A 335 14.58 8.13 -32.37
N GLU A 336 14.84 9.20 -33.10
CA GLU A 336 14.28 9.42 -34.44
C GLU A 336 15.32 9.03 -35.48
N VAL A 337 14.90 8.26 -36.48
CA VAL A 337 15.71 7.89 -37.63
C VAL A 337 15.82 9.09 -38.56
N MET A 338 17.05 9.53 -38.81
CA MET A 338 17.33 10.59 -39.76
C MET A 338 17.48 10.02 -41.17
N GLU A 339 18.34 9.01 -41.31
CA GLU A 339 18.71 8.39 -42.58
C GLU A 339 19.05 6.92 -42.35
N VAL A 340 18.90 6.11 -43.41
CA VAL A 340 19.22 4.68 -43.41
C VAL A 340 19.96 4.36 -44.70
N HIS A 341 21.20 3.89 -44.58
CA HIS A 341 22.04 3.53 -45.72
C HIS A 341 22.45 2.07 -45.63
N GLN A 342 22.32 1.34 -46.74
CA GLN A 342 22.72 -0.06 -46.82
C GLN A 342 24.06 -0.18 -47.57
N TYR A 343 24.93 -1.04 -47.05
CA TYR A 343 26.25 -1.28 -47.62
C TYR A 343 26.51 -2.79 -47.78
N PRO A 344 27.35 -3.19 -48.77
CA PRO A 344 27.69 -4.59 -48.96
C PRO A 344 28.48 -5.21 -47.81
N SER A 345 29.23 -4.41 -47.05
CA SER A 345 30.05 -4.87 -45.92
C SER A 345 30.26 -3.75 -44.89
N ILE A 346 30.66 -4.12 -43.67
CA ILE A 346 31.00 -3.16 -42.61
C ILE A 346 32.21 -2.29 -43.00
N TYR A 347 33.13 -2.82 -43.79
CA TYR A 347 34.30 -2.08 -44.25
C TYR A 347 33.88 -0.88 -45.12
N GLU A 348 32.97 -1.11 -46.08
CA GLU A 348 32.43 -0.04 -46.93
C GLU A 348 31.57 0.95 -46.13
N LEU A 349 30.79 0.46 -45.16
CA LEU A 349 30.00 1.31 -44.26
C LEU A 349 30.91 2.28 -43.48
N LEU A 350 31.95 1.76 -42.81
CA LEU A 350 32.86 2.57 -42.00
C LEU A 350 33.66 3.56 -42.83
N LYS A 351 34.02 3.19 -44.07
CA LYS A 351 34.70 4.08 -45.02
C LYS A 351 33.79 5.25 -45.46
N ALA A 352 32.49 5.01 -45.61
CA ALA A 352 31.52 6.03 -46.03
C ALA A 352 31.03 6.91 -44.86
N GLU A 353 30.76 6.31 -43.70
CA GLU A 353 30.06 6.96 -42.56
C GLU A 353 30.99 7.51 -41.47
N SER A 354 32.30 7.25 -41.58
CA SER A 354 33.33 7.46 -40.55
C SER A 354 33.29 6.46 -39.39
N PRO A 355 34.42 5.81 -39.03
CA PRO A 355 34.48 4.90 -37.89
C PRO A 355 34.08 5.54 -36.57
N GLU A 356 34.45 6.81 -36.36
CA GLU A 356 34.22 7.52 -35.09
C GLU A 356 32.73 7.75 -34.80
N LYS A 357 31.90 7.97 -35.84
CA LYS A 357 30.45 8.15 -35.67
C LYS A 357 29.73 6.85 -35.31
N VAL A 358 30.26 5.73 -35.79
CA VAL A 358 29.72 4.39 -35.56
C VAL A 358 30.23 3.82 -34.23
N PHE A 359 31.51 4.01 -33.95
CA PHE A 359 32.20 3.55 -32.75
C PHE A 359 33.08 4.70 -32.21
N PRO A 360 32.53 5.58 -31.34
CA PRO A 360 33.28 6.72 -30.83
C PRO A 360 34.57 6.30 -30.12
N GLY A 361 35.67 6.98 -30.43
CA GLY A 361 37.02 6.65 -29.98
C GLY A 361 37.79 5.68 -30.89
N ILE A 362 37.19 5.23 -32.00
CA ILE A 362 37.87 4.46 -33.05
C ILE A 362 38.06 5.34 -34.29
N GLU A 363 39.30 5.45 -34.76
CA GLU A 363 39.66 6.31 -35.91
C GLU A 363 39.86 5.51 -37.20
N THR A 364 40.24 4.23 -37.10
CA THR A 364 40.59 3.40 -38.26
C THR A 364 39.46 2.45 -38.67
N VAL A 365 39.35 2.18 -39.96
CA VAL A 365 38.33 1.26 -40.52
C VAL A 365 38.60 -0.17 -40.06
N GLU A 366 39.87 -0.55 -39.93
CA GLU A 366 40.31 -1.88 -39.52
C GLU A 366 39.89 -2.19 -38.08
N GLU A 367 40.15 -1.27 -37.15
CA GLU A 367 39.74 -1.40 -35.75
C GLU A 367 38.21 -1.41 -35.62
N GLY A 368 37.52 -0.54 -36.36
CA GLY A 368 36.05 -0.49 -36.36
C GLY A 368 35.43 -1.79 -36.88
N THR A 369 36.03 -2.38 -37.92
CA THR A 369 35.63 -3.69 -38.45
C THR A 369 35.85 -4.78 -37.42
N GLN A 370 36.98 -4.77 -36.70
CA GLN A 370 37.25 -5.75 -35.65
C GLN A 370 36.28 -5.60 -34.47
N MET A 371 35.89 -4.37 -34.13
CA MET A 371 34.88 -4.09 -33.11
C MET A 371 33.52 -4.67 -33.54
N PHE A 372 33.05 -4.36 -34.75
CA PHE A 372 31.77 -4.88 -35.26
C PHE A 372 31.71 -6.43 -35.22
N ARG A 373 32.80 -7.10 -35.62
CA ARG A 373 32.88 -8.58 -35.57
C ARG A 373 32.90 -9.18 -34.17
N LYS A 374 33.23 -8.40 -33.13
CA LYS A 374 33.08 -8.83 -31.73
C LYS A 374 31.63 -8.77 -31.27
N LEU A 375 30.83 -7.87 -31.85
CA LEU A 375 29.41 -7.69 -31.49
C LEU A 375 28.46 -8.54 -32.33
N TYR A 376 28.79 -8.78 -33.60
CA TYR A 376 27.90 -9.43 -34.57
C TYR A 376 28.56 -10.63 -35.24
N HIS A 377 27.76 -11.67 -35.52
CA HIS A 377 28.21 -12.85 -36.24
C HIS A 377 28.48 -12.54 -37.72
N VAL A 378 29.69 -12.86 -38.18
CA VAL A 378 30.22 -12.53 -39.52
C VAL A 378 29.41 -13.17 -40.67
N ASP A 379 28.72 -14.27 -40.41
CA ASP A 379 27.96 -14.98 -41.44
C ASP A 379 26.71 -14.21 -41.89
N GLN A 380 26.12 -13.40 -41.01
CA GLN A 380 24.92 -12.62 -41.31
C GLN A 380 25.22 -11.46 -42.26
N GLU A 381 26.38 -10.83 -42.11
CA GLU A 381 26.87 -9.74 -42.97
C GLU A 381 27.00 -10.19 -44.42
N LYS A 382 27.52 -11.39 -44.66
CA LYS A 382 27.78 -11.90 -46.03
C LYS A 382 26.52 -12.18 -46.83
N ILE A 383 25.39 -12.41 -46.15
CA ILE A 383 24.14 -12.81 -46.80
C ILE A 383 23.35 -11.58 -47.26
N ASN A 384 23.22 -10.56 -46.39
CA ASN A 384 22.33 -9.42 -46.63
C ASN A 384 23.01 -8.04 -46.58
N GLY A 385 24.32 -8.00 -46.33
CA GLY A 385 25.06 -6.77 -46.09
C GLY A 385 24.78 -6.17 -44.70
N VAL A 386 25.09 -4.88 -44.57
CA VAL A 386 24.95 -4.12 -43.33
C VAL A 386 24.16 -2.84 -43.56
N VAL A 387 23.61 -2.28 -42.49
CA VAL A 387 22.89 -1.02 -42.49
C VAL A 387 23.51 -0.05 -41.50
N ALA A 388 23.67 1.20 -41.93
CA ALA A 388 23.95 2.35 -41.08
C ALA A 388 22.63 3.09 -40.83
N ILE A 389 22.26 3.22 -39.56
CA ILE A 389 21.03 3.89 -39.13
C ILE A 389 21.45 5.15 -38.38
N HIS A 390 21.22 6.31 -38.99
CA HIS A 390 21.50 7.59 -38.37
C HIS A 390 20.37 7.93 -37.40
N LEU A 391 20.71 8.16 -36.15
CA LEU A 391 19.78 8.34 -35.04
C LEU A 391 20.05 9.66 -34.33
N THR A 392 18.97 10.35 -33.98
CA THR A 392 19.01 11.48 -33.04
C THR A 392 18.12 11.20 -31.84
N LYS A 393 18.53 11.63 -30.64
CA LYS A 393 17.74 11.43 -29.41
C LYS A 393 16.44 12.23 -29.54
N SER A 394 15.30 11.55 -29.40
CA SER A 394 13.98 12.19 -29.49
C SER A 394 13.80 13.20 -28.35
N VAL A 395 13.11 14.31 -28.61
CA VAL A 395 12.69 15.26 -27.56
C VAL A 395 11.60 14.62 -26.68
N SER A 396 10.72 13.82 -27.28
CA SER A 396 9.69 13.08 -26.56
C SER A 396 10.27 11.76 -26.06
N GLN A 397 10.54 11.69 -24.75
CA GLN A 397 11.07 10.50 -24.10
C GLN A 397 10.01 9.83 -23.22
N PRO A 398 9.77 8.52 -23.39
CA PRO A 398 8.87 7.76 -22.52
C PRO A 398 9.26 7.84 -21.03
N CYS A 399 10.56 7.81 -20.72
CA CYS A 399 11.09 7.95 -19.36
C CYS A 399 10.80 9.33 -18.74
N VAL A 400 10.71 10.40 -19.54
CA VAL A 400 10.35 11.73 -19.03
C VAL A 400 8.89 11.75 -18.59
N ALA A 401 7.97 11.18 -19.38
CA ALA A 401 6.57 11.06 -18.98
C ALA A 401 6.43 10.22 -17.69
N LEU A 402 7.20 9.14 -17.58
CA LEU A 402 7.23 8.29 -16.39
C LEU A 402 7.81 9.02 -15.16
N ALA A 403 8.90 9.78 -15.32
CA ALA A 403 9.48 10.59 -14.26
C ALA A 403 8.52 11.66 -13.75
N HIS A 404 7.72 12.28 -14.65
CA HIS A 404 6.66 13.20 -14.26
C HIS A 404 5.57 12.51 -13.42
N ILE A 405 5.14 11.30 -13.81
CA ILE A 405 4.18 10.52 -13.03
C ILE A 405 4.75 10.22 -11.65
N LEU A 406 5.97 9.69 -11.57
CA LEU A 406 6.61 9.34 -10.30
C LEU A 406 6.83 10.55 -9.40
N SER A 407 7.22 11.71 -9.96
CA SER A 407 7.36 12.95 -9.20
C SER A 407 6.02 13.46 -8.67
N GLY A 408 4.98 13.48 -9.51
CA GLY A 408 3.65 13.94 -9.08
C GLY A 408 2.96 13.00 -8.10
N LEU A 409 3.25 11.70 -8.15
CA LEU A 409 2.84 10.74 -7.13
C LEU A 409 3.50 11.07 -5.78
N SER A 410 4.71 11.63 -5.80
CA SER A 410 5.57 11.84 -4.64
C SER A 410 5.79 10.54 -3.85
N TYR A 411 6.35 10.63 -2.64
CA TYR A 411 6.51 9.46 -1.80
C TYR A 411 5.19 8.77 -1.45
N ILE A 412 4.12 9.56 -1.26
CA ILE A 412 2.83 9.06 -0.79
C ILE A 412 2.17 8.21 -1.86
N GLY A 413 2.03 8.72 -3.09
CA GLY A 413 1.45 7.97 -4.20
C GLY A 413 2.24 6.69 -4.51
N VAL A 414 3.57 6.73 -4.45
CA VAL A 414 4.40 5.52 -4.61
C VAL A 414 4.12 4.50 -3.51
N GLN A 415 4.09 4.92 -2.23
CA GLN A 415 3.74 4.04 -1.12
C GLN A 415 2.33 3.45 -1.26
N ARG A 416 1.34 4.25 -1.70
CA ARG A 416 -0.04 3.81 -1.94
C ARG A 416 -0.09 2.73 -3.03
N LEU A 417 0.65 2.91 -4.13
CA LEU A 417 0.76 1.88 -5.19
C LEU A 417 1.42 0.59 -4.67
N LEU A 418 2.41 0.71 -3.78
CA LEU A 418 3.01 -0.44 -3.09
C LEU A 418 2.07 -1.12 -2.07
N GLY A 419 0.93 -0.51 -1.74
CA GLY A 419 -0.09 -1.07 -0.86
C GLY A 419 0.02 -0.61 0.60
N LEU A 420 0.75 0.47 0.87
CA LEU A 420 0.79 1.06 2.21
C LEU A 420 -0.43 1.94 2.44
N SER A 421 -0.97 1.85 3.65
CA SER A 421 -2.00 2.73 4.18
C SER A 421 -1.39 3.98 4.82
N HIS A 422 -2.19 5.05 4.90
CA HIS A 422 -1.75 6.33 5.43
C HIS A 422 -2.68 6.82 6.52
N THR A 423 -2.15 6.91 7.73
CA THR A 423 -2.86 7.36 8.93
C THR A 423 -2.11 8.50 9.58
N ILE A 424 -2.69 9.09 10.63
CA ILE A 424 -1.97 10.06 11.46
C ILE A 424 -0.69 9.40 12.00
N GLY A 425 0.46 10.06 11.81
CA GLY A 425 1.77 9.56 12.22
C GLY A 425 2.48 8.65 11.21
N SER A 426 1.92 8.47 10.01
CA SER A 426 2.60 7.76 8.91
C SER A 426 3.87 8.48 8.46
N ILE A 427 4.87 7.68 8.05
CA ILE A 427 6.18 8.13 7.60
C ILE A 427 6.23 7.99 6.08
N PHE A 428 6.14 9.11 5.37
CA PHE A 428 5.91 9.10 3.93
C PHE A 428 7.12 8.67 3.10
N HIS A 429 8.34 8.84 3.61
CA HIS A 429 9.58 8.53 2.87
C HIS A 429 10.18 7.16 3.21
N ALA A 430 9.41 6.28 3.88
CA ALA A 430 9.90 4.97 4.32
C ALA A 430 9.31 3.83 3.48
N LEU A 431 10.11 2.81 3.17
CA LEU A 431 9.66 1.63 2.43
C LEU A 431 9.42 0.45 3.39
N PRO A 432 8.52 -0.48 3.04
CA PRO A 432 8.27 -1.67 3.87
C PRO A 432 9.52 -2.56 3.89
N PRO A 433 9.96 -3.12 5.03
CA PRO A 433 11.15 -3.97 5.06
C PRO A 433 11.00 -5.24 4.21
N PRO A 434 12.11 -5.82 3.70
CA PRO A 434 12.07 -7.08 2.98
C PRO A 434 11.45 -8.21 3.81
N ARG A 435 10.62 -9.06 3.19
CA ARG A 435 10.00 -10.24 3.84
C ARG A 435 11.04 -11.10 4.57
N SER A 436 12.20 -11.31 3.95
CA SER A 436 13.33 -12.06 4.53
C SER A 436 13.81 -11.47 5.85
N MET A 437 13.86 -10.14 5.97
CA MET A 437 14.25 -9.46 7.21
C MET A 437 13.20 -9.63 8.30
N LEU A 438 11.92 -9.49 7.95
CA LEU A 438 10.80 -9.68 8.88
C LEU A 438 10.79 -11.10 9.46
N LEU A 439 11.02 -12.11 8.61
CA LEU A 439 11.09 -13.51 9.00
C LEU A 439 12.35 -13.82 9.83
N ALA A 440 13.50 -13.28 9.44
CA ALA A 440 14.76 -13.47 10.16
C ALA A 440 14.67 -12.93 11.59
N SER A 441 14.17 -11.70 11.78
CA SER A 441 14.04 -11.09 13.11
C SER A 441 12.99 -11.79 13.98
N PHE A 442 11.93 -12.33 13.36
CA PHE A 442 10.92 -13.15 14.03
C PHE A 442 11.50 -14.47 14.57
N MET A 443 12.45 -15.06 13.84
CA MET A 443 13.10 -16.32 14.17
C MET A 443 14.34 -16.20 15.06
N LEU A 444 14.71 -14.99 15.49
CA LEU A 444 15.81 -14.82 16.45
C LEU A 444 15.52 -15.55 17.78
N PRO A 445 16.52 -16.18 18.42
CA PRO A 445 16.35 -16.82 19.72
C PRO A 445 15.95 -15.82 20.82
N TYR A 446 14.95 -16.14 21.65
CA TYR A 446 14.45 -15.23 22.69
C TYR A 446 15.37 -15.10 23.91
N LYS A 447 16.13 -16.15 24.22
CA LYS A 447 17.13 -16.17 25.30
C LYS A 447 18.31 -17.06 24.93
N PRO A 448 19.16 -16.63 23.98
CA PRO A 448 20.25 -17.46 23.46
C PRO A 448 21.23 -17.94 24.53
N GLN A 449 21.33 -17.22 25.66
CA GLN A 449 22.19 -17.58 26.78
C GLN A 449 21.72 -18.79 27.60
N ILE A 450 20.48 -19.27 27.41
CA ILE A 450 19.96 -20.44 28.13
C ILE A 450 20.23 -21.69 27.30
N LYS A 451 21.15 -22.55 27.76
CA LYS A 451 21.45 -23.84 27.11
C LYS A 451 20.18 -24.70 26.96
N GLY A 452 19.93 -25.17 25.75
CA GLY A 452 18.78 -26.03 25.42
C GLY A 452 17.47 -25.29 25.11
N CYS A 453 17.38 -23.97 25.28
CA CYS A 453 16.22 -23.19 24.87
C CYS A 453 16.39 -22.71 23.42
N THR A 454 15.55 -23.22 22.52
CA THR A 454 15.57 -22.84 21.10
C THR A 454 14.35 -21.99 20.71
N LEU A 455 13.52 -21.59 21.68
CA LEU A 455 12.33 -20.78 21.45
C LEU A 455 12.67 -19.41 20.84
N THR A 456 11.99 -19.06 19.75
CA THR A 456 12.18 -17.79 19.06
C THR A 456 11.38 -16.64 19.68
N HIS A 457 11.74 -15.41 19.30
CA HIS A 457 10.96 -14.20 19.58
C HIS A 457 9.50 -14.36 19.15
N GLY A 458 9.28 -14.86 17.93
CA GLY A 458 7.96 -15.10 17.37
C GLY A 458 7.12 -16.08 18.18
N ALA A 459 7.66 -17.28 18.45
CA ALA A 459 6.96 -18.29 19.23
C ALA A 459 6.67 -17.83 20.66
N ARG A 460 7.61 -17.12 21.29
CA ARG A 460 7.39 -16.54 22.61
C ARG A 460 6.30 -15.48 22.60
N ALA A 461 6.25 -14.63 21.59
CA ALA A 461 5.19 -13.64 21.46
C ALA A 461 3.84 -14.34 21.28
N LEU A 462 3.75 -15.30 20.36
CA LEU A 462 2.53 -16.06 20.11
C LEU A 462 2.00 -16.73 21.38
N ALA A 463 2.87 -17.34 22.19
CA ALA A 463 2.50 -17.94 23.47
C ALA A 463 1.79 -16.96 24.42
N LYS A 464 2.12 -15.67 24.36
CA LYS A 464 1.44 -14.63 25.17
C LYS A 464 0.04 -14.30 24.65
N HIS A 465 -0.20 -14.43 23.34
CA HIS A 465 -1.47 -14.08 22.69
C HIS A 465 -2.47 -15.24 22.68
N VAL A 466 -2.00 -16.48 22.50
CA VAL A 466 -2.85 -17.69 22.57
C VAL A 466 -3.64 -17.76 23.88
N GLY A 467 -3.03 -17.40 25.01
CA GLY A 467 -3.72 -17.38 26.30
C GLY A 467 -4.62 -16.16 26.56
N ARG A 468 -4.66 -15.19 25.64
CA ARG A 468 -5.41 -13.93 25.79
C ARG A 468 -6.57 -13.79 24.81
N SER A 469 -6.53 -14.48 23.68
CA SER A 469 -7.58 -14.41 22.65
C SER A 469 -8.77 -15.28 23.03
N SER A 470 -9.94 -14.66 23.18
CA SER A 470 -11.19 -15.36 23.51
C SER A 470 -11.76 -16.16 22.34
N ASP A 471 -11.40 -15.78 21.11
CA ASP A 471 -11.92 -16.34 19.86
C ASP A 471 -11.08 -17.48 19.28
N ARG A 472 -9.97 -17.85 19.96
CA ARG A 472 -9.02 -18.89 19.54
C ARG A 472 -8.37 -18.65 18.17
N PHE A 473 -8.35 -17.42 17.66
CA PHE A 473 -7.75 -17.08 16.36
C PHE A 473 -6.31 -17.60 16.21
N TRP A 474 -5.49 -17.46 17.26
CA TRP A 474 -4.09 -17.87 17.28
C TRP A 474 -3.87 -19.38 17.41
N GLY A 475 -4.93 -20.18 17.57
CA GLY A 475 -4.85 -21.63 17.75
C GLY A 475 -4.29 -22.07 19.11
N VAL A 476 -3.80 -23.31 19.18
CA VAL A 476 -3.28 -23.93 20.42
C VAL A 476 -1.81 -24.22 20.29
N LEU A 477 -1.00 -23.55 21.11
CA LEU A 477 0.44 -23.73 21.12
C LEU A 477 0.83 -24.88 22.06
N HIS A 478 1.36 -25.98 21.51
CA HIS A 478 1.78 -27.17 22.24
C HIS A 478 3.06 -27.78 21.62
N GLY A 479 3.65 -28.78 22.28
CA GLY A 479 4.84 -29.49 21.80
C GLY A 479 6.17 -28.87 22.21
N THR A 480 7.23 -29.28 21.51
CA THR A 480 8.62 -28.85 21.74
C THR A 480 8.83 -27.39 21.31
N ASP A 481 9.96 -26.77 21.68
CA ASP A 481 10.30 -25.43 21.19
C ASP A 481 10.35 -25.38 19.65
N SER A 482 10.81 -26.46 19.00
CA SER A 482 10.80 -26.59 17.54
C SER A 482 9.37 -26.56 16.97
N ASP A 483 8.43 -27.28 17.58
CA ASP A 483 7.03 -27.29 17.14
C ASP A 483 6.36 -25.93 17.31
N LYS A 484 6.64 -25.25 18.43
CA LYS A 484 6.14 -23.89 18.69
C LYS A 484 6.69 -22.88 17.70
N ASN A 485 7.98 -23.00 17.38
CA ASN A 485 8.65 -22.15 16.40
C ASN A 485 8.06 -22.35 15.01
N ARG A 486 7.86 -23.61 14.58
CA ARG A 486 7.24 -23.94 13.30
C ARG A 486 5.81 -23.39 13.20
N PHE A 487 5.00 -23.62 14.23
CA PHE A 487 3.62 -23.11 14.26
C PHE A 487 3.55 -21.58 14.23
N ALA A 488 4.44 -20.90 14.96
CA ALA A 488 4.53 -19.44 14.91
C ALA A 488 4.97 -18.94 13.52
N MET A 489 5.88 -19.68 12.87
CA MET A 489 6.34 -19.39 11.52
C MET A 489 5.21 -19.49 10.49
N ASP A 490 4.36 -20.53 10.60
CA ASP A 490 3.21 -20.70 9.71
C ASP A 490 2.22 -19.52 9.82
N ILE A 491 1.97 -19.04 11.04
CA ILE A 491 1.10 -17.88 11.29
C ILE A 491 1.69 -16.60 10.69
N ILE A 492 2.98 -16.33 10.91
CA ILE A 492 3.58 -15.09 10.43
C ILE A 492 3.74 -15.09 8.90
N ASN A 493 4.05 -16.24 8.29
CA ASN A 493 4.05 -16.39 6.83
C ASN A 493 2.67 -16.07 6.25
N ARG A 494 1.59 -16.59 6.85
CA ARG A 494 0.24 -16.26 6.43
C ARG A 494 -0.06 -14.76 6.54
N PHE A 495 0.40 -14.10 7.61
CA PHE A 495 0.21 -12.66 7.79
C PHE A 495 0.99 -11.87 6.74
N ILE A 496 2.25 -12.21 6.50
CA ILE A 496 3.10 -11.53 5.51
C ILE A 496 2.54 -11.71 4.10
N SER A 497 2.06 -12.90 3.76
CA SER A 497 1.52 -13.20 2.43
C SER A 497 0.12 -12.63 2.18
N HIS A 498 -0.68 -12.42 3.23
CA HIS A 498 -2.12 -12.12 3.08
C HIS A 498 -2.59 -10.93 3.94
N CYS A 499 -1.70 -10.09 4.46
CA CYS A 499 -2.13 -8.85 5.09
C CYS A 499 -2.86 -7.97 4.06
N CYS A 500 -3.94 -7.34 4.51
CA CYS A 500 -4.77 -6.42 3.72
C CYS A 500 -4.59 -4.97 4.21
N TRP A 501 -3.70 -4.76 5.17
CA TRP A 501 -3.34 -3.45 5.68
C TRP A 501 -1.89 -3.50 6.12
N MET A 502 -1.12 -2.49 5.73
CA MET A 502 0.24 -2.29 6.22
C MET A 502 0.59 -0.82 6.28
N ASN A 503 1.45 -0.42 7.19
CA ASN A 503 1.83 0.99 7.34
C ASN A 503 3.22 1.13 7.97
N MET A 504 3.89 2.22 7.61
CA MET A 504 5.09 2.75 8.26
C MET A 504 4.68 3.95 9.11
N HIS A 505 4.67 3.84 10.44
CA HIS A 505 4.20 4.93 11.29
C HIS A 505 4.90 5.00 12.65
N ILE A 506 4.65 6.05 13.42
CA ILE A 506 5.20 6.22 14.77
C ILE A 506 4.18 5.74 15.82
N VAL A 507 4.61 4.80 16.68
CA VAL A 507 3.81 4.30 17.81
C VAL A 507 4.58 4.46 19.11
N PRO A 508 4.14 5.31 20.06
CA PRO A 508 4.70 5.35 21.40
C PRO A 508 4.43 4.04 22.18
N PRO A 509 5.39 3.51 22.98
CA PRO A 509 6.76 3.99 23.21
C PRO A 509 7.80 3.44 22.21
N HIS A 510 7.36 2.74 21.16
CA HIS A 510 8.23 1.98 20.25
C HIS A 510 8.93 2.83 19.17
N GLY A 511 8.47 4.06 18.93
CA GLY A 511 9.02 4.91 17.88
C GLY A 511 8.50 4.51 16.50
N GLU A 512 9.36 4.58 15.48
CA GLU A 512 9.02 4.21 14.11
C GLU A 512 8.92 2.70 13.93
N VAL A 513 7.79 2.24 13.40
CA VAL A 513 7.46 0.82 13.28
C VAL A 513 6.87 0.51 11.91
N PHE A 514 7.09 -0.73 11.48
CA PHE A 514 6.34 -1.35 10.39
C PHE A 514 5.25 -2.26 10.99
N GLU A 515 4.02 -2.07 10.56
CA GLU A 515 2.86 -2.83 11.04
C GLU A 515 2.09 -3.43 9.88
N ILE A 516 1.64 -4.68 10.06
CA ILE A 516 0.74 -5.36 9.13
C ILE A 516 -0.48 -5.88 9.88
N ARG A 517 -1.62 -5.92 9.19
CA ARG A 517 -2.86 -6.53 9.70
C ARG A 517 -3.58 -7.35 8.63
N VAL A 518 -4.20 -8.42 9.09
CA VAL A 518 -5.14 -9.23 8.30
C VAL A 518 -6.57 -8.71 8.51
N ALA A 519 -7.49 -9.11 7.64
CA ALA A 519 -8.88 -8.63 7.60
C ALA A 519 -9.59 -8.68 8.97
N GLN A 520 -9.27 -9.67 9.79
CA GLN A 520 -9.88 -9.87 11.10
C GLN A 520 -9.36 -8.91 12.19
N GLY A 521 -8.48 -7.95 11.87
CA GLY A 521 -7.94 -7.01 12.86
C GLY A 521 -6.60 -7.43 13.46
N TYR A 522 -6.31 -8.72 13.47
CA TYR A 522 -5.05 -9.26 14.00
C TYR A 522 -3.85 -8.80 13.17
N GLY A 523 -2.71 -8.64 13.83
CA GLY A 523 -1.52 -8.11 13.15
C GLY A 523 -0.21 -8.44 13.82
N ALA A 524 0.84 -7.89 13.24
CA ALA A 524 2.22 -8.04 13.69
C ALA A 524 2.99 -6.73 13.46
N ARG A 525 3.98 -6.47 14.31
CA ARG A 525 4.76 -5.24 14.29
C ARG A 525 6.26 -5.50 14.41
N TRP A 526 7.04 -4.71 13.67
CA TRP A 526 8.49 -4.69 13.69
C TRP A 526 9.02 -3.26 13.85
N SER A 527 10.32 -3.12 14.15
CA SER A 527 11.04 -1.86 13.97
C SER A 527 10.97 -1.38 12.52
N ARG A 528 11.23 -0.09 12.29
CA ARG A 528 11.25 0.55 10.96
C ARG A 528 12.01 -0.26 9.90
N ASP A 529 13.16 -0.82 10.26
CA ASP A 529 14.07 -1.56 9.39
C ASP A 529 13.76 -3.08 9.32
N GLY A 530 12.75 -3.56 10.06
CA GLY A 530 12.40 -4.97 10.14
C GLY A 530 13.36 -5.85 10.96
N THR A 531 14.45 -5.29 11.50
CA THR A 531 15.50 -6.07 12.21
C THR A 531 15.05 -6.57 13.58
N LYS A 532 14.00 -5.99 14.15
CA LYS A 532 13.45 -6.38 15.46
C LYS A 532 11.96 -6.62 15.39
N PHE A 533 11.55 -7.85 15.67
CA PHE A 533 10.16 -8.16 15.92
C PHE A 533 9.70 -7.57 17.27
N ILE A 534 8.62 -6.78 17.25
CA ILE A 534 8.08 -6.11 18.43
C ILE A 534 6.98 -6.97 19.10
N GLY A 535 6.06 -7.51 18.31
CA GLY A 535 5.02 -8.39 18.82
C GLY A 535 3.80 -8.51 17.90
N PHE A 536 2.88 -9.40 18.30
CA PHE A 536 1.57 -9.55 17.68
C PHE A 536 0.59 -8.50 18.20
N LEU A 537 -0.46 -8.26 17.42
CA LEU A 537 -1.48 -7.25 17.66
C LEU A 537 -2.86 -7.90 17.67
N GLU A 538 -3.69 -7.47 18.62
CA GLU A 538 -5.11 -7.81 18.67
C GLU A 538 -5.91 -6.84 17.78
N PRO A 539 -7.14 -7.21 17.39
CA PRO A 539 -8.07 -6.31 16.73
C PRO A 539 -8.33 -5.03 17.55
N TYR A 540 -8.65 -3.93 16.88
CA TYR A 540 -9.06 -2.70 17.56
C TYR A 540 -10.35 -2.96 18.34
N ILE A 541 -10.36 -2.61 19.64
CA ILE A 541 -11.52 -2.78 20.51
C ILE A 541 -12.36 -1.50 20.44
N GLU A 542 -13.31 -1.45 19.51
CA GLU A 542 -14.60 -0.72 19.58
C GLU A 542 -15.44 -1.14 18.34
N ASP A 543 -16.66 -1.66 18.57
CA ASP A 543 -17.74 -1.91 17.60
C ASP A 543 -17.58 -2.86 16.39
N VAL A 544 -16.63 -3.82 16.40
CA VAL A 544 -16.63 -4.91 15.40
C VAL A 544 -17.88 -5.81 15.49
N LEU A 545 -18.68 -5.73 16.57
CA LEU A 545 -19.99 -6.40 16.64
C LEU A 545 -21.14 -5.63 15.97
N ARG A 546 -20.90 -4.43 15.40
CA ARG A 546 -21.94 -3.68 14.69
C ARG A 546 -21.76 -3.64 13.17
N GLU A 547 -20.54 -3.81 12.66
CA GLU A 547 -20.28 -3.88 11.21
C GLU A 547 -20.03 -5.31 10.71
N SER A 548 -19.77 -6.29 11.57
CA SER A 548 -19.74 -7.72 11.16
C SER A 548 -21.15 -8.31 10.90
N LEU A 549 -22.21 -7.52 11.03
CA LEU A 549 -23.60 -7.90 10.73
C LEU A 549 -24.14 -7.28 9.43
N TYR A 550 -23.32 -6.53 8.68
CA TYR A 550 -23.67 -6.03 7.34
C TYR A 550 -22.78 -6.59 6.22
N ILE A 551 -21.93 -7.58 6.52
CA ILE A 551 -21.35 -8.44 5.50
C ILE A 551 -22.33 -9.60 5.31
N SER A 552 -22.90 -9.70 4.10
CA SER A 552 -23.78 -10.80 3.69
C SER A 552 -23.14 -12.17 4.03
N PRO A 553 -23.81 -13.05 4.79
CA PRO A 553 -23.32 -14.37 5.09
C PRO A 553 -23.68 -15.31 3.94
N THR A 554 -22.85 -15.37 2.90
CA THR A 554 -22.79 -16.58 2.07
C THR A 554 -21.69 -17.47 2.62
N VAL A 555 -22.10 -18.68 3.04
CA VAL A 555 -21.30 -19.78 3.61
C VAL A 555 -21.08 -19.71 5.14
N VAL A 556 -22.12 -20.05 5.92
CA VAL A 556 -22.16 -21.19 6.86
C VAL A 556 -23.61 -21.40 7.27
N SER A 557 -24.27 -22.44 6.73
CA SER A 557 -25.55 -22.93 7.26
C SER A 557 -25.40 -24.40 7.66
N CYS A 558 -24.88 -24.64 8.87
CA CYS A 558 -25.12 -25.90 9.58
C CYS A 558 -25.94 -25.59 10.83
N SER A 559 -27.20 -26.01 10.83
CA SER A 559 -28.23 -25.70 11.83
C SER A 559 -28.12 -26.53 13.13
N LEU A 560 -27.01 -27.22 13.38
CA LEU A 560 -26.86 -28.12 14.53
C LEU A 560 -26.12 -27.54 15.75
N CYS A 561 -25.57 -26.32 15.70
CA CYS A 561 -24.82 -25.76 16.85
C CYS A 561 -25.59 -24.76 17.73
N ARG A 562 -26.89 -24.50 17.47
CA ARG A 562 -27.64 -23.42 18.16
C ARG A 562 -28.32 -23.80 19.50
N ARG A 563 -27.90 -24.88 20.18
CA ARG A 563 -28.51 -25.30 21.48
C ARG A 563 -27.57 -25.57 22.66
N ARG A 564 -26.30 -25.15 22.63
CA ARG A 564 -25.44 -25.13 23.85
C ARG A 564 -24.60 -23.86 23.94
N LEU A 565 -25.25 -22.72 24.11
CA LEU A 565 -24.63 -21.47 24.56
C LEU A 565 -25.47 -20.86 25.68
N ALA A 566 -25.64 -21.65 26.74
CA ALA A 566 -25.91 -21.14 28.06
C ALA A 566 -24.82 -21.71 28.98
N SER A 567 -24.10 -20.82 29.68
CA SER A 567 -22.96 -21.10 30.58
C SER A 567 -21.56 -21.21 29.95
N THR A 568 -21.02 -20.09 29.47
CA THR A 568 -19.55 -19.86 29.52
C THR A 568 -19.30 -18.41 29.87
N THR A 569 -18.76 -18.18 31.06
CA THR A 569 -18.34 -16.87 31.56
C THR A 569 -17.25 -16.26 30.67
N ASP A 570 -17.47 -15.05 30.16
CA ASP A 570 -16.49 -14.25 29.43
C ASP A 570 -15.15 -14.14 30.20
N PRO A 571 -13.98 -14.13 29.54
CA PRO A 571 -12.71 -13.84 30.18
C PRO A 571 -12.61 -12.32 30.44
N ILE A 572 -12.86 -11.93 31.69
CA ILE A 572 -12.95 -10.52 32.07
C ILE A 572 -11.55 -9.94 32.36
N MET A 573 -11.11 -8.98 31.53
CA MET A 573 -9.82 -8.31 31.70
C MET A 573 -9.73 -7.50 33.02
N PRO A 574 -8.57 -7.50 33.70
CA PRO A 574 -8.36 -6.70 34.90
C PRO A 574 -8.29 -5.20 34.59
N LYS A 575 -8.90 -4.37 35.43
CA LYS A 575 -8.87 -2.90 35.33
C LYS A 575 -7.84 -2.31 36.30
N GLN A 576 -7.10 -1.29 35.89
CA GLN A 576 -6.20 -0.56 36.79
C GLN A 576 -6.94 0.63 37.42
N ILE A 577 -6.75 0.83 38.72
CA ILE A 577 -7.20 2.01 39.46
C ILE A 577 -5.95 2.82 39.79
N HIS A 578 -6.00 4.14 39.57
CA HIS A 578 -4.88 5.05 39.81
C HIS A 578 -4.97 5.74 41.18
N GLU A 579 -6.18 5.99 41.66
CA GLU A 579 -6.43 6.70 42.92
C GLU A 579 -6.78 5.77 44.08
N ILE A 580 -6.23 6.05 45.27
CA ILE A 580 -6.50 5.27 46.49
C ILE A 580 -7.97 5.36 46.90
N LYS A 581 -8.60 6.54 46.73
CA LYS A 581 -10.02 6.76 47.08
C LYS A 581 -10.94 5.85 46.25
N ASP A 582 -10.71 5.79 44.94
CA ASP A 582 -11.50 4.96 44.02
C ASP A 582 -11.32 3.47 44.31
N PHE A 583 -10.12 3.07 44.74
CA PHE A 583 -9.85 1.71 45.17
C PHE A 583 -10.64 1.35 46.43
N LEU A 584 -10.67 2.23 47.44
CA LEU A 584 -11.44 2.01 48.67
C LEU A 584 -12.96 2.00 48.41
N LEU A 585 -13.46 2.86 47.52
CA LEU A 585 -14.85 2.82 47.07
C LEU A 585 -15.17 1.49 46.37
N THR A 586 -14.26 1.01 45.53
CA THR A 586 -14.42 -0.28 44.84
C THR A 586 -14.39 -1.46 45.82
N ALA A 587 -13.51 -1.43 46.82
CA ALA A 587 -13.43 -2.46 47.86
C ALA A 587 -14.65 -2.51 48.79
N ARG A 588 -15.40 -1.39 48.91
CA ARG A 588 -16.65 -1.31 49.69
C ARG A 588 -17.90 -1.73 48.91
N ARG A 589 -17.78 -2.04 47.62
CA ARG A 589 -18.93 -2.49 46.82
C ARG A 589 -19.44 -3.84 47.34
N LYS A 590 -20.76 -4.03 47.26
CA LYS A 590 -21.45 -5.27 47.66
C LYS A 590 -20.97 -6.51 46.88
N ASP A 591 -20.40 -6.32 45.69
CA ASP A 591 -19.92 -7.40 44.83
C ASP A 591 -18.41 -7.66 44.93
N ALA A 592 -17.69 -6.96 45.81
CA ALA A 592 -16.29 -7.23 46.12
C ALA A 592 -16.17 -8.50 46.99
N ARG A 593 -15.34 -9.46 46.56
CA ARG A 593 -15.22 -10.79 47.18
C ARG A 593 -13.93 -10.97 47.96
N SER A 594 -12.80 -10.50 47.43
CA SER A 594 -11.50 -10.64 48.09
C SER A 594 -10.47 -9.62 47.60
N VAL A 595 -9.44 -9.38 48.40
CA VAL A 595 -8.29 -8.55 48.06
C VAL A 595 -7.02 -9.39 48.18
N LYS A 596 -6.23 -9.42 47.11
CA LYS A 596 -4.89 -10.00 47.09
C LYS A 596 -3.84 -8.90 47.11
N ILE A 597 -2.96 -8.91 48.10
CA ILE A 597 -1.88 -7.94 48.26
C ILE A 597 -0.58 -8.63 47.85
N LYS A 598 0.04 -8.16 46.78
CA LYS A 598 1.31 -8.71 46.29
C LYS A 598 2.45 -7.72 46.54
N ARG A 599 3.45 -8.12 47.32
CA ARG A 599 4.63 -7.29 47.60
C ARG A 599 5.75 -7.57 46.60
N SER A 600 6.42 -6.52 46.13
CA SER A 600 7.64 -6.56 45.32
C SER A 600 8.64 -5.55 45.88
N LYS A 601 9.92 -5.58 45.45
CA LYS A 601 11.01 -4.80 46.07
C LYS A 601 10.67 -3.31 46.26
N ASP A 602 10.07 -2.71 45.23
CA ASP A 602 9.77 -1.26 45.14
C ASP A 602 8.28 -0.95 44.88
N LEU A 603 7.40 -1.96 44.93
CA LEU A 603 5.99 -1.80 44.58
C LEU A 603 5.10 -2.79 45.31
N VAL A 604 3.99 -2.32 45.87
CA VAL A 604 2.93 -3.15 46.42
C VAL A 604 1.69 -3.05 45.53
N LYS A 605 1.16 -4.20 45.10
CA LYS A 605 -0.04 -4.26 44.26
C LYS A 605 -1.23 -4.77 45.07
N PHE A 606 -2.28 -3.96 45.17
CA PHE A 606 -3.56 -4.34 45.76
C PHE A 606 -4.53 -4.75 44.67
N LYS A 607 -5.02 -5.98 44.72
CA LYS A 607 -5.92 -6.55 43.70
C LYS A 607 -7.26 -6.93 44.30
N VAL A 608 -8.30 -6.14 44.07
CA VAL A 608 -9.66 -6.44 44.55
C VAL A 608 -10.47 -7.17 43.48
N ARG A 609 -11.00 -8.35 43.82
CA ARG A 609 -11.86 -9.14 42.93
C ARG A 609 -13.32 -8.76 43.16
N CYS A 610 -13.98 -8.24 42.12
CA CYS A 610 -15.43 -8.03 42.10
C CYS A 610 -16.13 -9.12 41.26
N SER A 611 -17.46 -9.04 41.17
CA SER A 611 -18.28 -9.94 40.33
C SER A 611 -17.76 -10.01 38.89
N ARG A 612 -17.62 -8.84 38.26
CA ARG A 612 -17.19 -8.69 36.87
C ARG A 612 -15.66 -8.58 36.76
N TYR A 613 -15.06 -7.50 37.26
CA TYR A 613 -13.65 -7.20 37.03
C TYR A 613 -12.73 -7.53 38.22
N LEU A 614 -11.44 -7.74 37.92
CA LEU A 614 -10.36 -7.66 38.91
C LEU A 614 -9.75 -6.26 38.82
N TYR A 615 -9.82 -5.47 39.89
CA TYR A 615 -9.23 -4.14 39.92
C TYR A 615 -7.86 -4.17 40.60
N THR A 616 -6.87 -3.51 40.02
CA THR A 616 -5.50 -3.45 40.57
C THR A 616 -5.09 -2.00 40.83
N LEU A 617 -4.65 -1.71 42.06
CA LEU A 617 -3.97 -0.47 42.44
C LEU A 617 -2.49 -0.77 42.72
N CYS A 618 -1.61 0.07 42.19
CA CYS A 618 -0.16 -0.01 42.37
C CYS A 618 0.29 1.12 43.31
N VAL A 619 0.90 0.77 44.45
CA VAL A 619 1.41 1.72 45.45
C VAL A 619 2.92 1.54 45.61
N PHE A 620 3.69 2.59 45.32
CA PHE A 620 5.16 2.57 45.37
C PHE A 620 5.72 2.85 46.78
N ASP A 621 4.94 3.53 47.61
CA ASP A 621 5.30 3.90 48.98
C ASP A 621 4.86 2.82 49.98
N LYS A 622 5.83 2.23 50.70
CA LYS A 622 5.59 1.10 51.62
C LYS A 622 4.72 1.50 52.81
N GLU A 623 4.95 2.68 53.39
CA GLU A 623 4.17 3.15 54.53
C GLU A 623 2.72 3.44 54.13
N LYS A 624 2.51 4.04 52.95
CA LYS A 624 1.16 4.25 52.41
C LYS A 624 0.46 2.93 52.11
N ALA A 625 1.18 1.92 51.62
CA ALA A 625 0.62 0.60 51.39
C ALA A 625 0.16 -0.06 52.72
N ASP A 626 0.93 0.06 53.78
CA ASP A 626 0.56 -0.51 55.08
C ASP A 626 -0.66 0.21 55.71
N LYS A 627 -0.73 1.55 55.59
CA LYS A 627 -1.93 2.34 55.98
C LYS A 627 -3.16 1.97 55.14
N LEU A 628 -2.99 1.74 53.84
CA LEU A 628 -4.07 1.32 52.96
C LEU A 628 -4.60 -0.07 53.33
N LYS A 629 -3.72 -1.00 53.71
CA LYS A 629 -4.10 -2.34 54.18
C LYS A 629 -4.99 -2.27 55.44
N GLN A 630 -4.66 -1.38 56.38
CA GLN A 630 -5.48 -1.15 57.59
C GLN A 630 -6.84 -0.50 57.30
N SER A 631 -6.96 0.21 56.17
CA SER A 631 -8.18 0.93 55.77
C SER A 631 -9.18 0.07 54.98
N LEU A 632 -8.88 -1.22 54.78
CA LEU A 632 -9.76 -2.14 54.05
C LEU A 632 -11.03 -2.47 54.87
N PRO A 633 -12.19 -2.71 54.23
CA PRO A 633 -13.42 -3.00 54.94
C PRO A 633 -13.34 -4.32 55.75
N PRO A 634 -13.85 -4.37 57.00
CA PRO A 634 -13.67 -5.50 57.92
C PRO A 634 -14.39 -6.81 57.54
N GLY A 635 -15.14 -6.84 56.43
CA GLY A 635 -15.83 -8.05 55.93
C GLY A 635 -15.21 -8.66 54.67
N LEU A 636 -14.07 -8.15 54.19
CA LEU A 636 -13.47 -8.55 52.92
C LEU A 636 -12.31 -9.53 53.15
N SER A 637 -12.30 -10.67 52.46
CA SER A 637 -11.22 -11.65 52.60
C SER A 637 -9.90 -11.11 52.03
N VAL A 638 -8.89 -10.94 52.88
CA VAL A 638 -7.56 -10.42 52.51
C VAL A 638 -6.53 -11.54 52.48
N GLN A 639 -5.78 -11.66 51.38
CA GLN A 639 -4.66 -12.61 51.22
C GLN A 639 -3.38 -11.85 50.87
N ASP A 640 -2.31 -12.04 51.65
CA ASP A 640 -0.96 -11.56 51.33
C ASP A 640 -0.20 -12.62 50.51
N LEU A 641 0.43 -12.19 49.41
CA LEU A 641 1.15 -13.04 48.44
C LEU A 641 2.55 -12.54 48.12
#